data_AF-A0A363TDD7-F1
#
_entry.id   AF-A0A363TDD7-F1
#
_cell.length_a   1.000
_cell.length_b   1.000
_cell.length_c   1.000
_cell.angle_alpha   90.00
_cell.angle_beta   90.00
_cell.angle_gamma   90.00
#
_symmetry.space_group_name_H-M   'P 1'
#
loop_
_entity.id
_entity.type
_entity.pdbx_description
1 polymer ?
#
loop_
_entity_poly.entity_id
_entity_poly.type
_entity_poly.pdbx_seq_one_letter_code
_entity_poly.pdbx_strand_id
1 'polypeptide(L)'
;MKKQHLLIIFFAILFLFLIQSSGVLVESIYILDLMNSSLDAKVLGVLFFFVPLLGLPFYKKFSRPLLWVLFGLLFVCRGAMPYLNTSNRMIVAGIASAASFSLLFLLITSLPMAARKASAGLAMAVGVSVLLRTAGHGIDYTLTIYGSWVGWLLGILFAVCLLLAGSHRRLSYPSYGGKPTLSILGIYLVITLVYFSVSAPAVIARWTEGNYTLIVALVCLLALAWAGISVNRPALIEHITSGILIAWNLLFTLSLTLTLLAQRVAFPATIDSPAVVVGAPTAGQQIPLAFMLILFPVLFLDLEVIIQKMQTSTEKPRSLALGIFLGSLTLIVLIFINIFTNVWGYIEPVSPPFRNTYWLSFFLLSGGLTLIAWRLSRGKTTTKNEPVSGYSWIWSAVLTLIFVGTLVFALPTMHVQADAAGKTTLRVMTFNTQQSNDDNGEKSYAAQLALIRRVNPDILALQETDSTRISLNNNDYVRYFADNLGYYSYYGPKTVSGTYGTAILSKYPLENTRTAFMYSDKDETGVAETEVQVGGKTFTIYDVHPDSSDEAMVAFAHTLIERSKDKPYMIAMGDFNLRDYEEAYQIIDEVYTNAWTSVFPTEISTDGVDMSGENRIDHIFLSPNLTAIDPTYILPPESATDHPVHWTDITWNTP
;
A
#
# COMPACT_ATOMS: atom_id res chain seq x y z
N MET A 1 22.40 -13.19 24.09
CA MET A 1 21.30 -12.18 24.22
C MET A 1 20.46 -12.47 25.45
N LYS A 2 20.00 -11.45 26.18
CA LYS A 2 19.08 -11.61 27.32
C LYS A 2 17.71 -12.12 26.87
N LYS A 3 17.03 -12.88 27.74
CA LYS A 3 15.69 -13.48 27.50
C LYS A 3 14.64 -12.49 26.98
N GLN A 4 14.67 -11.26 27.46
CA GLN A 4 13.78 -10.17 27.03
C GLN A 4 13.96 -9.76 25.56
N HIS A 5 15.18 -9.79 25.01
CA HIS A 5 15.37 -9.50 23.59
C HIS A 5 14.80 -10.62 22.70
N LEU A 6 14.88 -11.88 23.15
CA LEU A 6 14.27 -13.02 22.45
C LEU A 6 12.74 -12.87 22.38
N LEU A 7 12.11 -12.38 23.45
CA LEU A 7 10.67 -12.10 23.49
C LEU A 7 10.28 -10.95 22.54
N ILE A 8 11.12 -9.92 22.40
CA ILE A 8 10.88 -8.82 21.46
C ILE A 8 10.96 -9.33 20.02
N ILE A 9 12.02 -10.07 19.67
CA ILE A 9 12.18 -10.67 18.34
C ILE A 9 11.00 -11.59 18.02
N PHE A 10 10.59 -12.39 18.99
CA PHE A 10 9.43 -13.25 18.88
C PHE A 10 8.14 -12.48 18.55
N PHE A 11 7.80 -11.44 19.31
CA PHE A 11 6.62 -10.61 19.00
C PHE A 11 6.80 -9.85 17.69
N ALA A 12 8.02 -9.43 17.34
CA ALA A 12 8.30 -8.75 16.09
C ALA A 12 7.97 -9.63 14.88
N ILE A 13 8.40 -10.88 14.89
CA ILE A 13 8.10 -11.82 13.79
C ILE A 13 6.60 -12.17 13.79
N LEU A 14 5.96 -12.30 14.96
CA LEU A 14 4.52 -12.52 15.05
C LEU A 14 3.72 -11.40 14.39
N PHE A 15 4.01 -10.14 14.75
CA PHE A 15 3.32 -8.99 14.17
C PHE A 15 3.63 -8.81 12.70
N LEU A 16 4.89 -9.04 12.28
CA LEU A 16 5.27 -9.01 10.87
C LEU A 16 4.46 -10.03 10.07
N PHE A 17 4.39 -11.29 10.51
CA PHE A 17 3.64 -12.33 9.80
C PHE A 17 2.14 -12.06 9.81
N LEU A 18 1.61 -11.49 10.90
CA LEU A 18 0.20 -11.08 10.99
C LEU A 18 -0.12 -10.01 9.94
N ILE A 19 0.70 -8.96 9.85
CA ILE A 19 0.52 -7.88 8.87
C ILE A 19 0.62 -8.43 7.45
N GLN A 20 1.66 -9.23 7.17
CA GLN A 20 1.87 -9.85 5.85
C GLN A 20 0.71 -10.77 5.46
N SER A 21 0.28 -11.67 6.34
CA SER A 21 -0.79 -12.61 6.01
C SER A 21 -2.14 -11.91 5.85
N SER A 22 -2.40 -10.87 6.66
CA SER A 22 -3.65 -10.10 6.56
C SER A 22 -3.68 -9.30 5.27
N GLY A 23 -2.55 -8.68 4.90
CA GLY A 23 -2.41 -7.96 3.64
C GLY A 23 -2.58 -8.84 2.42
N VAL A 24 -1.92 -10.00 2.40
CA VAL A 24 -2.05 -10.98 1.30
C VAL A 24 -3.46 -11.56 1.22
N LEU A 25 -4.14 -11.77 2.34
CA LEU A 25 -5.54 -12.21 2.36
C LEU A 25 -6.45 -11.18 1.67
N VAL A 26 -6.35 -9.91 2.08
CA VAL A 26 -7.17 -8.83 1.50
C VAL A 26 -6.85 -8.64 0.02
N GLU A 27 -5.56 -8.68 -0.34
CA GLU A 27 -5.10 -8.61 -1.74
C GLU A 27 -5.66 -9.74 -2.60
N SER A 28 -5.60 -10.98 -2.11
CA SER A 28 -6.08 -12.12 -2.89
C SER A 28 -7.59 -12.13 -3.05
N ILE A 29 -8.35 -11.66 -2.05
CA ILE A 29 -9.80 -11.48 -2.16
C ILE A 29 -10.11 -10.41 -3.21
N TYR A 30 -9.47 -9.25 -3.09
CA TYR A 30 -9.72 -8.12 -3.97
C TYR A 30 -9.41 -8.44 -5.45
N ILE A 31 -8.27 -9.07 -5.73
CA ILE A 31 -7.93 -9.46 -7.11
C ILE A 31 -8.99 -10.41 -7.70
N LEU A 32 -9.43 -11.42 -6.93
CA LEU A 32 -10.41 -12.40 -7.43
C LEU A 32 -11.81 -11.79 -7.64
N ASP A 33 -12.20 -10.81 -6.82
CA ASP A 33 -13.47 -10.09 -7.00
C ASP A 33 -13.37 -9.11 -8.18
N LEU A 34 -12.22 -8.45 -8.36
CA LEU A 34 -11.97 -7.53 -9.46
C LEU A 34 -12.10 -8.22 -10.82
N MET A 35 -11.54 -9.43 -10.95
CA MET A 35 -11.66 -10.23 -12.18
C MET A 35 -13.10 -10.58 -12.58
N ASN A 36 -14.04 -10.58 -11.63
CA ASN A 36 -15.44 -10.87 -11.89
C ASN A 36 -16.31 -9.61 -11.96
N SER A 37 -15.69 -8.42 -11.84
CA SER A 37 -16.34 -7.10 -11.76
C SER A 37 -17.53 -7.06 -10.80
N SER A 38 -17.53 -7.91 -9.78
CA SER A 38 -18.64 -8.10 -8.84
C SER A 38 -18.17 -8.82 -7.57
N LEU A 39 -18.86 -8.59 -6.46
CA LEU A 39 -18.60 -9.29 -5.21
C LEU A 39 -19.08 -10.74 -5.31
N ASP A 40 -18.15 -11.70 -5.29
CA ASP A 40 -18.47 -13.13 -5.39
C ASP A 40 -18.31 -13.87 -4.04
N ALA A 41 -18.35 -15.20 -4.08
CA ALA A 41 -18.20 -16.02 -2.87
C ALA A 41 -16.80 -15.91 -2.20
N LYS A 42 -15.78 -15.39 -2.89
CA LYS A 42 -14.41 -15.19 -2.38
C LYS A 42 -14.36 -14.08 -1.34
N VAL A 43 -15.30 -13.12 -1.37
CA VAL A 43 -15.51 -12.16 -0.29
C VAL A 43 -15.64 -12.84 1.07
N LEU A 44 -16.21 -14.06 1.13
CA LEU A 44 -16.31 -14.84 2.37
C LEU A 44 -14.94 -15.17 3.00
N GLY A 45 -13.83 -15.00 2.27
CA GLY A 45 -12.47 -15.05 2.80
C GLY A 45 -12.24 -14.08 3.97
N VAL A 46 -12.96 -12.96 4.04
CA VAL A 46 -12.87 -12.05 5.21
C VAL A 46 -13.28 -12.73 6.53
N LEU A 47 -14.04 -13.82 6.47
CA LEU A 47 -14.46 -14.59 7.64
C LEU A 47 -13.29 -15.23 8.39
N PHE A 48 -12.12 -15.38 7.77
CA PHE A 48 -10.90 -15.83 8.46
C PHE A 48 -10.53 -14.93 9.64
N PHE A 49 -10.86 -13.63 9.60
CA PHE A 49 -10.64 -12.72 10.73
C PHE A 49 -11.49 -13.07 11.96
N PHE A 50 -12.59 -13.83 11.83
CA PHE A 50 -13.41 -14.28 12.96
C PHE A 50 -12.95 -15.62 13.57
N VAL A 51 -12.08 -16.38 12.89
CA VAL A 51 -11.59 -17.69 13.36
C VAL A 51 -10.97 -17.66 14.76
N PRO A 52 -10.27 -16.59 15.23
CA PRO A 52 -9.79 -16.53 16.61
C PRO A 52 -10.87 -16.73 17.68
N LEU A 53 -12.16 -16.50 17.37
CA LEU A 53 -13.30 -16.82 18.25
C LEU A 53 -13.44 -18.32 18.50
N LEU A 54 -13.13 -19.16 17.52
CA LEU A 54 -13.20 -20.63 17.62
C LEU A 54 -12.11 -21.18 18.55
N GLY A 55 -10.99 -20.46 18.69
CA GLY A 55 -9.88 -20.80 19.59
C GLY A 55 -10.15 -20.52 21.08
N LEU A 56 -11.13 -19.66 21.39
CA LEU A 56 -11.41 -19.19 22.76
C LEU A 56 -11.64 -20.28 23.81
N PRO A 57 -12.34 -21.41 23.53
CA PRO A 57 -12.52 -22.48 24.51
C PRO A 57 -11.19 -23.04 25.02
N PHE A 58 -10.14 -22.99 24.20
CA PHE A 58 -8.83 -23.53 24.49
C PHE A 58 -7.90 -22.55 25.23
N TYR A 59 -8.27 -21.28 25.37
CA TYR A 59 -7.48 -20.26 26.07
C TYR A 59 -7.60 -20.36 27.60
N LYS A 60 -8.46 -21.25 28.14
CA LYS A 60 -8.67 -21.43 29.60
C LYS A 60 -7.46 -21.95 30.35
N LYS A 61 -6.57 -22.68 29.68
CA LYS A 61 -5.29 -23.14 30.21
C LYS A 61 -4.28 -23.04 29.07
N PHE A 62 -3.12 -22.45 29.31
CA PHE A 62 -2.05 -22.44 28.31
C PHE A 62 -1.77 -23.86 27.82
N SER A 63 -2.12 -24.14 26.57
CA SER A 63 -1.95 -25.43 25.93
C SER A 63 -0.69 -25.35 25.07
N ARG A 64 0.40 -25.98 25.55
CA ARG A 64 1.63 -26.13 24.75
C ARG A 64 1.36 -26.81 23.40
N PRO A 65 0.50 -27.85 23.30
CA PRO A 65 0.12 -28.40 22.01
C PRO A 65 -0.55 -27.37 21.09
N LEU A 66 -1.53 -26.59 21.59
CA LEU A 66 -2.21 -25.57 20.79
C LEU A 66 -1.25 -24.51 20.26
N LEU A 67 -0.34 -24.03 21.11
CA LEU A 67 0.71 -23.08 20.73
C LEU A 67 1.52 -23.61 19.52
N TRP A 68 1.98 -24.86 19.58
CA TRP A 68 2.77 -25.46 18.50
C TRP A 68 1.95 -25.78 17.26
N VAL A 69 0.67 -26.12 17.39
CA VAL A 69 -0.25 -26.28 16.25
C VAL A 69 -0.47 -24.94 15.55
N LEU A 70 -0.82 -23.89 16.29
CA LEU A 70 -1.00 -22.54 15.72
C LEU A 70 0.29 -22.03 15.08
N PHE A 71 1.44 -22.23 15.73
CA PHE A 71 2.73 -21.91 15.14
C PHE A 71 3.02 -22.72 13.88
N GLY A 72 2.78 -24.03 13.88
CA GLY A 72 3.01 -24.89 12.71
C GLY A 72 2.15 -24.47 11.52
N LEU A 73 0.87 -24.17 11.75
CA LEU A 73 -0.03 -23.60 10.74
C LEU A 73 0.51 -22.27 10.21
N LEU A 74 0.86 -21.33 11.10
CA LEU A 74 1.44 -20.04 10.70
C LEU A 74 2.73 -20.21 9.89
N PHE A 75 3.64 -21.07 10.33
CA PHE A 75 4.94 -21.32 9.72
C PHE A 75 4.79 -21.87 8.29
N VAL A 76 4.02 -22.95 8.13
CA VAL A 76 3.82 -23.60 6.83
C VAL A 76 3.01 -22.71 5.91
N CYS A 77 1.88 -22.17 6.37
CA CYS A 77 1.01 -21.37 5.53
C CYS A 77 1.70 -20.09 5.08
N ARG A 78 2.33 -19.34 6.00
CA ARG A 78 3.03 -18.12 5.61
C ARG A 78 4.22 -18.43 4.69
N GLY A 79 5.01 -19.46 4.98
CA GLY A 79 6.14 -19.85 4.12
C GLY A 79 5.73 -20.28 2.71
N ALA A 80 4.54 -20.88 2.56
CA ALA A 80 4.03 -21.34 1.26
C ALA A 80 3.44 -20.22 0.39
N MET A 81 2.98 -19.10 0.96
CA MET A 81 2.25 -18.04 0.22
C MET A 81 2.90 -17.61 -1.11
N PRO A 82 4.23 -17.37 -1.20
CA PRO A 82 4.85 -16.85 -2.42
C PRO A 82 4.82 -17.82 -3.61
N TYR A 83 4.55 -19.10 -3.37
CA TYR A 83 4.59 -20.17 -4.37
C TYR A 83 3.21 -20.58 -4.87
N LEU A 84 2.16 -19.95 -4.33
CA LEU A 84 0.77 -20.31 -4.62
C LEU A 84 0.17 -19.30 -5.58
N ASN A 85 -0.70 -19.80 -6.45
CA ASN A 85 -1.60 -18.98 -7.25
C ASN A 85 -2.58 -18.20 -6.32
N THR A 86 -3.17 -17.12 -6.80
CA THR A 86 -3.99 -16.16 -6.03
C THR A 86 -5.12 -16.86 -5.28
N SER A 87 -5.81 -17.83 -5.89
CA SER A 87 -6.88 -18.60 -5.23
C SER A 87 -6.40 -19.40 -4.02
N ASN A 88 -5.32 -20.18 -4.17
CA ASN A 88 -4.75 -20.93 -3.04
C ASN A 88 -4.07 -20.01 -2.02
N ARG A 89 -3.46 -18.92 -2.49
CA ARG A 89 -2.84 -17.89 -1.66
C ARG A 89 -3.87 -17.24 -0.74
N MET A 90 -5.09 -16.97 -1.21
CA MET A 90 -6.20 -16.48 -0.39
C MET A 90 -6.48 -17.41 0.81
N ILE A 91 -6.66 -18.71 0.56
CA ILE A 91 -6.98 -19.69 1.61
C ILE A 91 -5.84 -19.79 2.62
N VAL A 92 -4.61 -19.92 2.12
CA VAL A 92 -3.41 -20.07 2.95
C VAL A 92 -3.10 -18.81 3.76
N ALA A 93 -3.32 -17.63 3.18
CA ALA A 93 -3.23 -16.35 3.88
C ALA A 93 -4.33 -16.18 4.94
N GLY A 94 -5.52 -16.68 4.66
CA GLY A 94 -6.61 -16.81 5.62
C GLY A 94 -6.23 -17.63 6.85
N ILE A 95 -5.70 -18.84 6.64
CA ILE A 95 -5.24 -19.72 7.72
C ILE A 95 -4.10 -19.08 8.51
N ALA A 96 -3.11 -18.48 7.84
CA ALA A 96 -2.01 -17.79 8.51
C ALA A 96 -2.48 -16.58 9.34
N SER A 97 -3.42 -15.79 8.82
CA SER A 97 -4.01 -14.66 9.55
C SER A 97 -4.79 -15.13 10.78
N ALA A 98 -5.63 -16.16 10.62
CA ALA A 98 -6.34 -16.78 11.73
C ALA A 98 -5.37 -17.32 12.81
N ALA A 99 -4.31 -17.99 12.39
CA ALA A 99 -3.30 -18.57 13.27
C ALA A 99 -2.51 -17.48 14.01
N SER A 100 -2.10 -16.40 13.34
CA SER A 100 -1.32 -15.31 13.94
C SER A 100 -2.13 -14.50 14.94
N PHE A 101 -3.39 -14.14 14.64
CA PHE A 101 -4.30 -13.51 15.61
C PHE A 101 -4.56 -14.43 16.81
N SER A 102 -4.83 -15.71 16.56
CA SER A 102 -5.07 -16.68 17.64
C SER A 102 -3.84 -16.84 18.54
N LEU A 103 -2.65 -16.89 17.93
CA LEU A 103 -1.39 -16.99 18.64
C LEU A 103 -1.12 -15.71 19.46
N LEU A 104 -1.35 -14.53 18.89
CA LEU A 104 -1.27 -13.26 19.61
C LEU A 104 -2.15 -13.28 20.86
N PHE A 105 -3.45 -13.58 20.72
CA PHE A 105 -4.39 -13.61 21.86
C PHE A 105 -4.03 -14.67 22.89
N LEU A 106 -3.61 -15.86 22.46
CA LEU A 106 -3.14 -16.92 23.37
C LEU A 106 -1.93 -16.43 24.19
N LEU A 107 -0.95 -15.79 23.55
CA LEU A 107 0.28 -15.35 24.19
C LEU A 107 0.05 -14.18 25.15
N ILE A 108 -0.71 -13.17 24.73
CA ILE A 108 -0.93 -11.98 25.57
C ILE A 108 -1.76 -12.29 26.82
N THR A 109 -2.62 -13.30 26.74
CA THR A 109 -3.47 -13.74 27.86
C THR A 109 -2.78 -14.77 28.76
N SER A 110 -1.93 -15.63 28.18
CA SER A 110 -1.32 -16.75 28.91
C SER A 110 0.08 -16.47 29.46
N LEU A 111 0.80 -15.48 28.91
CA LEU A 111 2.17 -15.15 29.28
C LEU A 111 2.33 -13.64 29.58
N PRO A 112 1.84 -13.14 30.74
CA PRO A 112 1.79 -11.70 31.02
C PRO A 112 3.15 -11.00 30.97
N MET A 113 4.21 -11.64 31.50
CA MET A 113 5.56 -11.08 31.45
C MET A 113 6.10 -10.98 30.01
N ALA A 114 5.75 -11.93 29.14
CA ALA A 114 6.14 -11.88 27.74
C ALA A 114 5.38 -10.79 27.00
N ALA A 115 4.08 -10.71 27.24
CA ALA A 115 3.17 -9.78 26.59
C ALA A 115 3.51 -8.31 26.79
N ARG A 116 4.20 -7.95 27.89
CA ARG A 116 4.77 -6.60 28.09
C ARG A 116 5.81 -6.21 27.04
N LYS A 117 6.38 -7.17 26.32
CA LYS A 117 7.34 -6.94 25.24
C LYS A 117 6.67 -6.82 23.86
N ALA A 118 5.34 -6.96 23.78
CA ALA A 118 4.62 -6.86 22.51
C ALA A 118 4.69 -5.46 21.89
N SER A 119 4.70 -4.37 22.69
CA SER A 119 4.87 -3.00 22.17
C SER A 119 6.22 -2.82 21.46
N ALA A 120 7.33 -3.17 22.13
CA ALA A 120 8.65 -3.16 21.52
C ALA A 120 8.77 -4.13 20.33
N GLY A 121 8.07 -5.27 20.40
CA GLY A 121 7.95 -6.22 19.30
C GLY A 121 7.27 -5.64 18.08
N LEU A 122 6.11 -4.97 18.23
CA LEU A 122 5.41 -4.30 17.15
C LEU A 122 6.26 -3.18 16.53
N ALA A 123 6.97 -2.41 17.36
CA ALA A 123 7.88 -1.37 16.88
C ALA A 123 9.05 -1.96 16.05
N MET A 124 9.65 -3.06 16.51
CA MET A 124 10.64 -3.79 15.71
C MET A 124 10.03 -4.40 14.44
N ALA A 125 8.79 -4.91 14.50
CA ALA A 125 8.08 -5.44 13.33
C ALA A 125 7.89 -4.38 12.26
N VAL A 126 7.51 -3.15 12.65
CA VAL A 126 7.44 -2.01 11.73
C VAL A 126 8.82 -1.74 11.12
N GLY A 127 9.88 -1.62 11.92
CA GLY A 127 11.23 -1.40 11.40
C GLY A 127 11.71 -2.47 10.41
N VAL A 128 11.40 -3.75 10.69
CA VAL A 128 11.72 -4.88 9.79
C VAL A 128 10.83 -4.88 8.54
N SER A 129 9.53 -4.60 8.66
CA SER A 129 8.61 -4.48 7.52
C SER A 129 9.07 -3.38 6.55
N VAL A 130 9.49 -2.23 7.10
CA VAL A 130 10.06 -1.13 6.32
C VAL A 130 11.32 -1.59 5.59
N LEU A 131 12.27 -2.22 6.28
CA LEU A 131 13.48 -2.78 5.64
C LEU A 131 13.14 -3.73 4.48
N LEU A 132 12.24 -4.69 4.72
CA LEU A 132 11.90 -5.72 3.74
C LEU A 132 11.18 -5.15 2.51
N ARG A 133 10.31 -4.14 2.69
CA ARG A 133 9.63 -3.46 1.59
C ARG A 133 10.56 -2.54 0.81
N THR A 134 11.47 -1.84 1.48
CA THR A 134 12.47 -0.99 0.83
C THR A 134 13.48 -1.85 0.06
N ALA A 135 13.95 -2.96 0.63
CA ALA A 135 14.83 -3.91 -0.06
C ALA A 135 14.15 -4.59 -1.26
N GLY A 136 12.82 -4.70 -1.25
CA GLY A 136 12.02 -5.18 -2.38
C GLY A 136 11.54 -4.06 -3.31
N HIS A 137 12.09 -2.84 -3.25
CA HIS A 137 11.70 -1.73 -4.15
C HIS A 137 10.21 -1.37 -4.11
N GLY A 138 9.57 -1.42 -2.93
CA GLY A 138 8.16 -1.09 -2.75
C GLY A 138 7.25 -2.30 -2.51
N ILE A 139 7.73 -3.52 -2.74
CA ILE A 139 7.05 -4.77 -2.41
C ILE A 139 7.78 -5.50 -1.28
N ASP A 140 7.05 -6.27 -0.46
CA ASP A 140 7.69 -7.04 0.62
C ASP A 140 8.55 -8.16 0.03
N TYR A 141 9.88 -8.04 0.18
CA TYR A 141 10.84 -9.00 -0.38
C TYR A 141 10.52 -10.45 0.02
N THR A 142 10.05 -10.69 1.25
CA THR A 142 9.78 -12.04 1.76
C THR A 142 8.52 -12.68 1.20
N LEU A 143 7.66 -11.89 0.54
CA LEU A 143 6.46 -12.36 -0.15
C LEU A 143 6.70 -12.59 -1.65
N THR A 144 7.91 -12.34 -2.14
CA THR A 144 8.33 -12.68 -3.51
C THR A 144 8.88 -14.10 -3.58
N ILE A 145 8.86 -14.72 -4.77
CA ILE A 145 9.47 -16.05 -4.98
C ILE A 145 10.97 -16.00 -4.60
N TYR A 146 11.69 -14.98 -5.05
CA TYR A 146 13.13 -14.82 -4.83
C TYR A 146 13.53 -14.58 -3.36
N GLY A 147 12.71 -13.86 -2.59
CA GLY A 147 12.98 -13.55 -1.18
C GLY A 147 12.27 -14.45 -0.17
N SER A 148 11.45 -15.39 -0.62
CA SER A 148 10.66 -16.30 0.22
C SER A 148 11.49 -17.10 1.26
N TRP A 149 12.76 -17.42 0.97
CA TRP A 149 13.66 -18.10 1.89
C TRP A 149 13.93 -17.30 3.16
N VAL A 150 14.03 -15.97 3.07
CA VAL A 150 14.13 -15.07 4.24
C VAL A 150 12.89 -15.26 5.12
N GLY A 151 11.75 -15.46 4.47
CA GLY A 151 10.51 -15.75 5.14
C GLY A 151 10.58 -17.03 5.99
N TRP A 152 11.02 -18.13 5.41
CA TRP A 152 11.23 -19.39 6.14
C TRP A 152 12.23 -19.23 7.30
N LEU A 153 13.32 -18.51 7.10
CA LEU A 153 14.30 -18.23 8.15
C LEU A 153 13.72 -17.45 9.32
N LEU A 154 12.90 -16.43 9.06
CA LEU A 154 12.18 -15.70 10.12
C LEU A 154 11.25 -16.65 10.89
N GLY A 155 10.61 -17.60 10.22
CA GLY A 155 9.78 -18.63 10.84
C GLY A 155 10.59 -19.58 11.75
N ILE A 156 11.78 -19.99 11.32
CA ILE A 156 12.70 -20.80 12.13
C ILE A 156 13.18 -19.99 13.34
N LEU A 157 13.54 -18.73 13.14
CA LEU A 157 13.95 -17.83 14.22
C LEU A 157 12.83 -17.64 15.25
N PHE A 158 11.58 -17.54 14.81
CA PHE A 158 10.41 -17.55 15.67
C PHE A 158 10.36 -18.81 16.55
N ALA A 159 10.50 -20.01 15.95
CA ALA A 159 10.48 -21.27 16.67
C ALA A 159 11.58 -21.34 17.74
N VAL A 160 12.80 -20.93 17.37
CA VAL A 160 13.96 -20.89 18.27
C VAL A 160 13.70 -19.93 19.44
N CYS A 161 13.22 -18.72 19.17
CA CYS A 161 12.89 -17.76 20.22
C CYS A 161 11.80 -18.29 21.15
N LEU A 162 10.78 -18.96 20.60
CA LEU A 162 9.70 -19.58 21.38
C LEU A 162 10.20 -20.70 22.30
N LEU A 163 11.08 -21.59 21.81
CA LEU A 163 11.71 -22.66 22.59
C LEU A 163 12.55 -22.10 23.74
N LEU A 164 13.40 -21.10 23.45
CA LEU A 164 14.29 -20.49 24.43
C LEU A 164 13.54 -19.64 25.47
N ALA A 165 12.40 -19.07 25.11
CA ALA A 165 11.55 -18.29 26.02
C ALA A 165 10.72 -19.16 26.99
N GLY A 166 10.38 -20.40 26.60
CA GLY A 166 9.38 -21.29 27.21
C GLY A 166 9.64 -21.85 28.62
N SER A 167 10.61 -21.32 29.37
CA SER A 167 11.06 -21.84 30.69
C SER A 167 10.34 -21.28 31.93
N HIS A 168 9.25 -20.52 31.82
CA HIS A 168 8.57 -19.97 33.03
C HIS A 168 7.44 -20.84 33.59
N ARG A 169 7.59 -21.18 34.89
CA ARG A 169 6.54 -21.67 35.78
C ARG A 169 5.43 -20.62 35.98
N ARG A 170 4.21 -21.13 36.15
CA ARG A 170 3.01 -20.38 36.59
C ARG A 170 3.34 -19.47 37.78
N LEU A 171 3.03 -18.19 37.68
CA LEU A 171 2.79 -17.34 38.83
C LEU A 171 1.28 -17.14 38.96
N SER A 172 0.79 -17.32 40.18
CA SER A 172 -0.62 -17.18 40.55
C SER A 172 -1.17 -15.80 40.19
N TYR A 173 -2.40 -15.78 39.69
CA TYR A 173 -3.11 -14.59 39.23
C TYR A 173 -3.49 -13.68 40.41
N PRO A 174 -3.06 -12.41 40.47
CA PRO A 174 -3.67 -11.42 41.33
C PRO A 174 -5.09 -11.07 40.84
N SER A 175 -6.00 -10.81 41.76
CA SER A 175 -7.43 -10.67 41.51
C SER A 175 -7.92 -9.22 41.55
N TYR A 176 -8.16 -8.53 40.42
CA TYR A 176 -8.92 -7.26 40.34
C TYR A 176 -9.70 -7.09 39.00
N GLY A 177 -10.90 -6.48 39.03
CA GLY A 177 -11.92 -6.61 37.98
C GLY A 177 -11.92 -5.61 36.80
N GLY A 178 -12.47 -6.03 35.65
CA GLY A 178 -12.78 -5.20 34.47
C GLY A 178 -12.98 -6.01 33.17
N LYS A 179 -13.89 -5.59 32.27
CA LYS A 179 -14.17 -6.27 30.99
C LYS A 179 -13.06 -6.01 29.94
N PRO A 180 -12.42 -7.03 29.33
CA PRO A 180 -11.29 -6.86 28.41
C PRO A 180 -11.69 -6.42 26.99
N THR A 181 -12.98 -6.29 26.70
CA THR A 181 -13.53 -5.97 25.37
C THR A 181 -12.86 -4.74 24.74
N LEU A 182 -12.75 -3.64 25.49
CA LEU A 182 -12.18 -2.39 24.98
C LEU A 182 -10.67 -2.50 24.70
N SER A 183 -9.95 -3.28 25.52
CA SER A 183 -8.53 -3.54 25.31
C SER A 183 -8.29 -4.37 24.05
N ILE A 184 -9.10 -5.42 23.82
CA ILE A 184 -8.99 -6.23 22.60
C ILE A 184 -9.32 -5.41 21.36
N LEU A 185 -10.39 -4.61 21.41
CA LEU A 185 -10.72 -3.69 20.32
C LEU A 185 -9.56 -2.72 20.05
N GLY A 186 -8.96 -2.14 21.10
CA GLY A 186 -7.80 -1.27 20.96
C GLY A 186 -6.58 -1.96 20.32
N ILE A 187 -6.30 -3.22 20.66
CA ILE A 187 -5.24 -4.02 20.00
C ILE A 187 -5.52 -4.15 18.50
N TYR A 188 -6.77 -4.47 18.13
CA TYR A 188 -7.16 -4.50 16.72
C TYR A 188 -6.94 -3.14 16.04
N LEU A 189 -7.41 -2.04 16.63
CA LEU A 189 -7.25 -0.71 16.03
C LEU A 189 -5.77 -0.32 15.84
N VAL A 190 -4.89 -0.62 16.80
CA VAL A 190 -3.44 -0.37 16.66
C VAL A 190 -2.87 -1.18 15.50
N ILE A 191 -3.16 -2.49 15.46
CA ILE A 191 -2.66 -3.38 14.40
C ILE A 191 -3.17 -2.94 13.04
N THR A 192 -4.47 -2.61 12.92
CA THR A 192 -5.09 -2.16 11.68
C THR A 192 -4.46 -0.86 11.20
N LEU A 193 -4.24 0.12 12.07
CA LEU A 193 -3.63 1.39 11.67
C LEU A 193 -2.16 1.21 11.26
N VAL A 194 -1.42 0.32 11.94
CA VAL A 194 -0.06 -0.05 11.54
C VAL A 194 -0.04 -0.74 10.18
N TYR A 195 -0.95 -1.68 9.96
CA TYR A 195 -1.11 -2.37 8.68
C TYR A 195 -1.45 -1.38 7.54
N PHE A 196 -2.42 -0.50 7.76
CA PHE A 196 -2.90 0.44 6.73
C PHE A 196 -1.89 1.54 6.36
N SER A 197 -0.87 1.77 7.18
CA SER A 197 0.03 2.93 7.00
C SER A 197 1.49 2.64 7.31
N VAL A 198 1.91 2.76 8.57
CA VAL A 198 3.32 2.86 8.97
C VAL A 198 4.14 1.59 8.72
N SER A 199 3.52 0.41 8.56
CA SER A 199 4.24 -0.81 8.16
C SER A 199 4.67 -0.81 6.68
N ALA A 200 4.09 0.06 5.85
CA ALA A 200 4.38 0.23 4.43
C ALA A 200 4.49 1.74 4.08
N PRO A 201 5.57 2.43 4.52
CA PRO A 201 5.70 3.88 4.40
C PRO A 201 5.71 4.42 2.97
N ALA A 202 5.87 3.57 1.94
CA ALA A 202 5.67 3.94 0.54
C ALA A 202 4.28 4.56 0.32
N VAL A 203 3.25 4.03 1.00
CA VAL A 203 1.88 4.54 0.96
C VAL A 203 1.80 5.98 1.44
N ILE A 204 2.54 6.34 2.51
CA ILE A 204 2.58 7.71 3.02
C ILE A 204 3.22 8.65 2.00
N ALA A 205 4.27 8.19 1.30
CA ALA A 205 4.86 8.94 0.20
C ALA A 205 3.87 9.14 -0.96
N ARG A 206 3.08 8.11 -1.31
CA ARG A 206 2.04 8.21 -2.37
C ARG A 206 0.81 9.04 -1.97
N TRP A 207 0.50 9.16 -0.67
CA TRP A 207 -0.53 10.09 -0.20
C TRP A 207 -0.13 11.54 -0.36
N THR A 208 1.15 11.83 -0.17
CA THR A 208 1.63 13.20 0.08
C THR A 208 2.56 13.73 -0.98
N GLU A 209 2.99 12.90 -1.94
CA GLU A 209 4.17 13.15 -2.79
C GLU A 209 5.40 13.56 -1.96
N GLY A 210 5.49 13.05 -0.72
CA GLY A 210 6.59 13.33 0.17
C GLY A 210 7.87 12.56 -0.21
N ASN A 211 9.02 13.05 0.24
CA ASN A 211 10.30 12.40 -0.04
C ASN A 211 10.35 10.98 0.56
N TYR A 212 10.36 9.98 -0.32
CA TYR A 212 10.34 8.57 0.07
C TYR A 212 11.44 8.20 1.07
N THR A 213 12.70 8.56 0.76
CA THR A 213 13.87 8.22 1.58
C THR A 213 13.72 8.79 2.99
N LEU A 214 13.28 10.05 3.12
CA LEU A 214 13.09 10.71 4.40
C LEU A 214 11.96 10.07 5.21
N ILE A 215 10.82 9.78 4.57
CA ILE A 215 9.68 9.12 5.23
C ILE A 215 10.10 7.74 5.75
N VAL A 216 10.69 6.91 4.89
CA VAL A 216 11.18 5.56 5.22
C VAL A 216 12.20 5.60 6.35
N ALA A 217 13.19 6.48 6.25
CA ALA A 217 14.21 6.65 7.27
C ALA A 217 13.60 7.06 8.62
N LEU A 218 12.69 8.03 8.63
CA LEU A 218 12.09 8.54 9.85
C LEU A 218 11.18 7.50 10.53
N VAL A 219 10.35 6.79 9.75
CA VAL A 219 9.50 5.70 10.28
C VAL A 219 10.37 4.58 10.85
N CYS A 220 11.40 4.14 10.12
CA CYS A 220 12.30 3.09 10.59
C CYS A 220 13.05 3.52 11.86
N LEU A 221 13.62 4.73 11.86
CA LEU A 221 14.36 5.28 12.99
C LEU A 221 13.50 5.35 14.25
N LEU A 222 12.31 5.95 14.16
CA LEU A 222 11.46 6.17 15.34
C LEU A 222 10.87 4.85 15.87
N ALA A 223 10.54 3.90 15.00
CA ALA A 223 10.10 2.57 15.41
C ALA A 223 11.22 1.79 16.12
N LEU A 224 12.44 1.78 15.58
CA LEU A 224 13.58 1.10 16.19
C LEU A 224 14.07 1.83 17.46
N ALA A 225 13.99 3.16 17.49
CA ALA A 225 14.26 3.96 18.68
C ALA A 225 13.28 3.61 19.80
N TRP A 226 11.99 3.47 19.51
CA TRP A 226 11.00 2.99 20.48
C TRP A 226 11.39 1.61 21.03
N ALA A 227 11.67 0.63 20.16
CA ALA A 227 12.10 -0.71 20.57
C ALA A 227 13.38 -0.70 21.43
N GLY A 228 14.30 0.23 21.18
CA GLY A 228 15.51 0.44 21.99
C GLY A 228 15.21 1.09 23.35
N ILE A 229 14.39 2.15 23.37
CA ILE A 229 14.02 2.90 24.58
C ILE A 229 13.23 2.02 25.55
N SER A 230 12.25 1.25 25.05
CA SER A 230 11.44 0.34 25.88
C SER A 230 12.25 -0.72 26.62
N VAL A 231 13.48 -1.00 26.17
CA VAL A 231 14.39 -1.99 26.80
C VAL A 231 15.43 -1.35 27.68
N ASN A 232 16.06 -0.27 27.20
CA ASN A 232 17.23 0.33 27.83
C ASN A 232 16.86 1.46 28.82
N ARG A 233 15.73 2.13 28.59
CA ARG A 233 15.28 3.31 29.34
C ARG A 233 13.75 3.28 29.60
N PRO A 234 13.19 2.18 30.15
CA PRO A 234 11.75 2.05 30.36
C PRO A 234 11.19 3.18 31.26
N ALA A 235 12.00 3.71 32.17
CA ALA A 235 11.63 4.85 33.02
C ALA A 235 11.14 6.06 32.20
N LEU A 236 11.69 6.33 31.00
CA LEU A 236 11.23 7.47 30.18
C LEU A 236 9.76 7.31 29.76
N ILE A 237 9.33 6.09 29.50
CA ILE A 237 7.95 5.76 29.12
C ILE A 237 7.04 5.87 30.35
N GLU A 238 7.53 5.45 31.53
CA GLU A 238 6.78 5.51 32.79
C GLU A 238 6.47 6.94 33.25
N HIS A 239 7.24 7.95 32.82
CA HIS A 239 6.96 9.37 33.12
C HIS A 239 5.82 9.96 32.28
N ILE A 240 5.34 9.24 31.26
CA ILE A 240 4.24 9.70 30.41
C ILE A 240 2.93 9.54 31.17
N THR A 241 2.38 10.67 31.60
CA THR A 241 1.09 10.70 32.30
C THR A 241 -0.07 10.43 31.35
N SER A 242 -1.24 10.04 31.89
CA SER A 242 -2.47 9.88 31.10
C SER A 242 -2.82 11.13 30.29
N GLY A 243 -2.57 12.32 30.85
CA GLY A 243 -2.82 13.59 30.16
C GLY A 243 -1.93 13.78 28.93
N ILE A 244 -0.65 13.44 29.05
CA ILE A 244 0.30 13.49 27.92
C ILE A 244 -0.09 12.46 26.87
N LEU A 245 -0.45 11.23 27.26
CA LEU A 245 -0.89 10.19 26.33
C LEU A 245 -2.11 10.61 25.50
N ILE A 246 -3.12 11.20 26.16
CA ILE A 246 -4.34 11.67 25.48
C ILE A 246 -4.01 12.83 24.54
N ALA A 247 -3.20 13.80 24.99
CA ALA A 247 -2.78 14.91 24.15
C ALA A 247 -1.97 14.43 22.93
N TRP A 248 -1.08 13.45 23.11
CA TRP A 248 -0.30 12.85 22.03
C TRP A 248 -1.22 12.14 21.02
N ASN A 249 -2.17 11.33 21.49
CA ASN A 249 -3.19 10.70 20.63
C ASN A 249 -4.00 11.73 19.84
N LEU A 250 -4.50 12.78 20.49
CA LEU A 250 -5.26 13.85 19.82
C LEU A 250 -4.44 14.56 18.74
N LEU A 251 -3.18 14.89 19.05
CA LEU A 251 -2.27 15.53 18.10
C LEU A 251 -1.94 14.60 16.93
N PHE A 252 -1.73 13.31 17.19
CA PHE A 252 -1.48 12.32 16.15
C PHE A 252 -2.71 12.14 15.24
N THR A 253 -3.91 11.97 15.81
CA THR A 253 -5.17 11.91 15.06
C THR A 253 -5.36 13.15 14.19
N LEU A 254 -5.21 14.34 14.77
CA LEU A 254 -5.33 15.59 14.04
C LEU A 254 -4.31 15.66 12.89
N SER A 255 -3.04 15.33 13.16
CA SER A 255 -1.97 15.39 12.16
C SER A 255 -2.19 14.38 11.02
N LEU A 256 -2.59 13.15 11.33
CA LEU A 256 -2.92 12.13 10.34
C LEU A 256 -4.10 12.56 9.47
N THR A 257 -5.19 13.02 10.09
CA THR A 257 -6.38 13.48 9.35
C THR A 257 -6.06 14.69 8.47
N LEU A 258 -5.32 15.67 9.00
CA LEU A 258 -4.89 16.84 8.22
C LEU A 258 -3.91 16.47 7.11
N THR A 259 -3.04 15.47 7.30
CA THR A 259 -2.15 14.97 6.25
C THR A 259 -2.94 14.47 5.05
N LEU A 260 -4.03 13.74 5.28
CA LEU A 260 -4.89 13.23 4.20
C LEU A 260 -5.78 14.32 3.61
N LEU A 261 -6.40 15.16 4.45
CA LEU A 261 -7.27 16.25 3.98
C LEU A 261 -6.51 17.32 3.20
N ALA A 262 -5.25 17.61 3.54
CA ALA A 262 -4.41 18.56 2.81
C ALA A 262 -4.11 18.12 1.37
N GLN A 263 -4.28 16.83 1.07
CA GLN A 263 -4.02 16.22 -0.23
C GLN A 263 -5.31 15.87 -0.98
N ARG A 264 -6.47 16.13 -0.36
CA ARG A 264 -7.79 15.89 -0.95
C ARG A 264 -8.02 16.83 -2.13
N VAL A 265 -8.56 16.30 -3.21
CA VAL A 265 -8.94 17.05 -4.40
C VAL A 265 -10.43 17.38 -4.34
N ALA A 266 -10.81 18.60 -4.70
CA ALA A 266 -12.19 18.95 -4.97
C ALA A 266 -12.47 18.63 -6.45
N PHE A 267 -13.04 17.45 -6.73
CA PHE A 267 -13.33 17.04 -8.10
C PHE A 267 -14.33 17.99 -8.77
N PRO A 268 -14.24 18.18 -10.10
CA PRO A 268 -15.22 18.95 -10.87
C PRO A 268 -16.64 18.43 -10.60
N ALA A 269 -17.57 19.34 -10.28
CA ALA A 269 -18.90 18.97 -9.79
C ALA A 269 -19.92 18.68 -10.90
N THR A 270 -19.68 19.22 -12.10
CA THR A 270 -20.54 19.11 -13.28
C THR A 270 -19.68 18.91 -14.52
N ILE A 271 -20.30 18.43 -15.60
CA ILE A 271 -19.65 18.21 -16.90
C ILE A 271 -18.98 19.47 -17.47
N ASP A 272 -19.58 20.65 -17.26
CA ASP A 272 -19.04 21.95 -17.71
C ASP A 272 -17.97 22.55 -16.78
N SER A 273 -17.69 21.90 -15.65
CA SER A 273 -16.70 22.40 -14.70
C SER A 273 -15.29 22.30 -15.28
N PRO A 274 -14.44 23.33 -15.13
CA PRO A 274 -13.07 23.26 -15.61
C PRO A 274 -12.28 22.18 -14.86
N ALA A 275 -11.29 21.60 -15.54
CA ALA A 275 -10.38 20.64 -14.93
C ALA A 275 -9.64 21.24 -13.73
N VAL A 276 -9.49 20.45 -12.67
CA VAL A 276 -8.74 20.83 -11.47
C VAL A 276 -7.31 20.31 -11.59
N VAL A 277 -6.35 21.23 -11.68
CA VAL A 277 -4.93 20.89 -11.83
C VAL A 277 -4.25 20.86 -10.46
N VAL A 278 -3.64 19.74 -10.14
CA VAL A 278 -2.90 19.51 -8.90
C VAL A 278 -1.44 19.23 -9.24
N GLY A 279 -0.56 20.18 -8.91
CA GLY A 279 0.88 20.01 -9.03
C GLY A 279 1.52 19.44 -7.75
N ALA A 280 2.84 19.63 -7.65
CA ALA A 280 3.61 19.26 -6.48
C ALA A 280 3.02 19.89 -5.18
N PRO A 281 3.03 19.15 -4.06
CA PRO A 281 2.52 19.62 -2.79
C PRO A 281 3.32 20.83 -2.28
N THR A 282 2.59 21.84 -1.78
CA THR A 282 3.20 22.99 -1.12
C THR A 282 3.88 22.60 0.19
N ALA A 283 4.85 23.40 0.65
CA ALA A 283 5.47 23.22 1.96
C ALA A 283 4.43 23.18 3.11
N GLY A 284 3.36 23.97 3.00
CA GLY A 284 2.26 23.98 3.97
C GLY A 284 1.51 22.65 4.05
N GLN A 285 1.26 22.00 2.90
CA GLN A 285 0.63 20.68 2.83
C GLN A 285 1.51 19.56 3.43
N GLN A 286 2.83 19.80 3.57
CA GLN A 286 3.78 18.87 4.19
C GLN A 286 3.91 19.03 5.71
N ILE A 287 3.43 20.13 6.29
CA ILE A 287 3.53 20.38 7.74
C ILE A 287 2.79 19.28 8.54
N PRO A 288 1.52 18.94 8.25
CA PRO A 288 0.82 17.88 8.97
C PRO A 288 1.53 16.52 8.87
N LEU A 289 2.15 16.22 7.71
CA LEU A 289 2.92 15.00 7.52
C LEU A 289 4.10 14.92 8.51
N ALA A 290 4.87 16.00 8.64
CA ALA A 290 6.01 16.04 9.55
C ALA A 290 5.58 15.77 11.00
N PHE A 291 4.47 16.39 11.46
CA PHE A 291 3.91 16.12 12.78
C PHE A 291 3.40 14.68 12.91
N MET A 292 2.67 14.17 11.91
CA MET A 292 2.19 12.77 11.90
C MET A 292 3.36 11.80 12.07
N LEU A 293 4.46 11.98 11.33
CA LEU A 293 5.64 11.11 11.38
C LEU A 293 6.39 11.20 12.71
N ILE A 294 6.44 12.37 13.36
CA ILE A 294 7.06 12.48 14.69
C ILE A 294 6.17 11.85 15.77
N LEU A 295 4.85 11.92 15.60
CA LEU A 295 3.88 11.53 16.62
C LEU A 295 3.44 10.05 16.53
N PHE A 296 3.64 9.33 15.41
CA PHE A 296 3.18 7.94 15.28
C PHE A 296 3.70 6.95 16.34
N PRO A 297 4.85 7.14 17.04
CA PRO A 297 5.26 6.24 18.11
C PRO A 297 4.24 6.10 19.25
N VAL A 298 3.25 7.00 19.34
CA VAL A 298 2.10 6.87 20.25
C VAL A 298 1.38 5.53 20.08
N LEU A 299 1.35 4.96 18.86
CA LEU A 299 0.72 3.66 18.59
C LEU A 299 1.34 2.52 19.40
N PHE A 300 2.67 2.57 19.60
CA PHE A 300 3.36 1.58 20.42
C PHE A 300 3.10 1.80 21.91
N LEU A 301 2.99 3.05 22.34
CA LEU A 301 2.60 3.39 23.70
C LEU A 301 1.17 2.96 24.01
N ASP A 302 0.23 3.18 23.10
CA ASP A 302 -1.15 2.75 23.22
C ASP A 302 -1.21 1.22 23.40
N LEU A 303 -0.50 0.47 22.57
CA LEU A 303 -0.43 -0.99 22.71
C LEU A 303 0.11 -1.41 24.08
N GLU A 304 1.15 -0.73 24.58
CA GLU A 304 1.71 -1.00 25.90
C GLU A 304 0.68 -0.76 27.01
N VAL A 305 0.03 0.41 27.02
CA VAL A 305 -0.98 0.79 28.01
C VAL A 305 -2.20 -0.16 27.95
N ILE A 306 -2.64 -0.50 26.74
CA ILE A 306 -3.76 -1.40 26.51
C ILE A 306 -3.46 -2.80 27.05
N ILE A 307 -2.27 -3.35 26.76
CA ILE A 307 -1.86 -4.67 27.25
C ILE A 307 -1.69 -4.66 28.76
N GLN A 308 -1.06 -3.64 29.34
CA GLN A 308 -0.93 -3.50 30.80
C GLN A 308 -2.30 -3.49 31.47
N LYS A 309 -3.26 -2.72 30.93
CA LYS A 309 -4.63 -2.67 31.46
C LYS A 309 -5.34 -4.01 31.33
N MET A 310 -5.19 -4.69 30.19
CA MET A 310 -5.77 -6.02 29.97
C MET A 310 -5.22 -7.05 30.97
N GLN A 311 -3.92 -7.00 31.29
CA GLN A 311 -3.28 -7.90 32.26
C GLN A 311 -3.73 -7.69 33.69
N THR A 312 -4.34 -6.55 34.01
CA THR A 312 -4.95 -6.30 35.33
C THR A 312 -6.37 -6.86 35.46
N SER A 313 -6.96 -7.42 34.39
CA SER A 313 -8.28 -8.04 34.39
C SER A 313 -8.24 -9.53 34.76
N THR A 314 -9.21 -9.97 35.57
CA THR A 314 -9.35 -11.36 36.05
C THR A 314 -10.36 -12.20 35.29
N GLU A 315 -10.82 -11.74 34.13
CA GLU A 315 -11.96 -12.39 33.48
C GLU A 315 -11.60 -13.70 32.74
N LYS A 316 -12.57 -14.62 32.71
CA LYS A 316 -12.44 -15.92 32.01
C LYS A 316 -12.27 -15.66 30.50
N PRO A 317 -11.53 -16.47 29.74
CA PRO A 317 -11.29 -16.24 28.30
C PRO A 317 -12.54 -16.04 27.43
N ARG A 318 -13.72 -16.50 27.85
CA ARG A 318 -14.99 -16.22 27.18
C ARG A 318 -15.31 -14.71 27.13
N SER A 319 -14.78 -13.89 28.03
CA SER A 319 -14.97 -12.43 28.01
C SER A 319 -14.21 -11.73 26.88
N LEU A 320 -13.24 -12.41 26.26
CA LEU A 320 -12.53 -11.93 25.08
C LEU A 320 -13.40 -11.99 23.83
N ALA A 321 -14.44 -12.84 23.81
CA ALA A 321 -15.26 -13.11 22.63
C ALA A 321 -15.84 -11.84 22.01
N LEU A 322 -16.47 -11.00 22.83
CA LEU A 322 -17.06 -9.75 22.34
C LEU A 322 -15.98 -8.79 21.79
N GLY A 323 -14.81 -8.73 22.43
CA GLY A 323 -13.72 -7.87 21.98
C GLY A 323 -13.13 -8.33 20.65
N ILE A 324 -12.91 -9.64 20.50
CA ILE A 324 -12.42 -10.23 19.24
C ILE A 324 -13.47 -10.04 18.14
N PHE A 325 -14.75 -10.33 18.42
CA PHE A 325 -15.82 -10.15 17.45
C PHE A 325 -15.92 -8.71 16.95
N LEU A 326 -15.96 -7.74 17.88
CA LEU A 326 -16.02 -6.32 17.52
C LEU A 326 -14.73 -5.87 16.80
N GLY A 327 -13.55 -6.33 17.25
CA GLY A 327 -12.28 -6.00 16.61
C GLY A 327 -12.19 -6.53 15.17
N SER A 328 -12.56 -7.79 14.94
CA SER A 328 -12.62 -8.39 13.60
C SER A 328 -13.66 -7.69 12.71
N LEU A 329 -14.85 -7.39 13.25
CA LEU A 329 -15.88 -6.65 12.52
C LEU A 329 -15.40 -5.26 12.14
N THR A 330 -14.78 -4.53 13.07
CA THR A 330 -14.23 -3.19 12.80
C THR A 330 -13.12 -3.22 11.77
N LEU A 331 -12.20 -4.20 11.83
CA LEU A 331 -11.18 -4.38 10.80
C LEU A 331 -11.81 -4.56 9.41
N ILE A 332 -12.80 -5.47 9.27
CA ILE A 332 -13.47 -5.73 8.00
C ILE A 332 -14.21 -4.49 7.49
N VAL A 333 -14.99 -3.83 8.35
CA VAL A 333 -15.70 -2.60 7.97
C VAL A 333 -14.74 -1.53 7.48
N LEU A 334 -13.60 -1.33 8.16
CA LEU A 334 -12.60 -0.35 7.73
C LEU A 334 -11.88 -0.74 6.43
N ILE A 335 -11.72 -2.04 6.16
CA ILE A 335 -11.23 -2.52 4.85
C ILE A 335 -12.20 -2.11 3.75
N PHE A 336 -13.49 -2.41 3.92
CA PHE A 336 -14.52 -2.04 2.94
C PHE A 336 -14.66 -0.53 2.76
N ILE A 337 -14.64 0.25 3.84
CA ILE A 337 -14.67 1.73 3.74
C ILE A 337 -13.54 2.23 2.85
N ASN A 338 -12.33 1.66 2.95
CA ASN A 338 -11.21 2.08 2.11
C ASN A 338 -11.38 1.62 0.65
N ILE A 339 -11.83 0.37 0.42
CA ILE A 339 -12.10 -0.16 -0.93
C ILE A 339 -13.17 0.68 -1.64
N PHE A 340 -14.28 0.99 -0.96
CA PHE A 340 -15.39 1.77 -1.51
C PHE A 340 -15.02 3.20 -1.89
N THR A 341 -13.88 3.73 -1.42
CA THR A 341 -13.41 5.03 -1.90
C THR A 341 -12.87 5.00 -3.33
N ASN A 342 -12.44 3.82 -3.81
CA ASN A 342 -11.92 3.60 -5.16
C ASN A 342 -13.01 3.13 -6.11
N VAL A 343 -13.80 2.13 -5.69
CA VAL A 343 -14.84 1.49 -6.52
C VAL A 343 -16.21 2.14 -6.36
N TRP A 344 -16.25 3.44 -6.06
CA TRP A 344 -17.46 4.11 -5.58
C TRP A 344 -18.61 4.08 -6.59
N GLY A 345 -18.32 4.10 -7.90
CA GLY A 345 -19.31 4.00 -8.99
C GLY A 345 -19.83 2.60 -9.29
N TYR A 346 -19.26 1.55 -8.68
CA TYR A 346 -19.60 0.16 -9.03
C TYR A 346 -20.55 -0.56 -8.06
N ILE A 347 -20.67 -0.10 -6.81
CA ILE A 347 -21.40 -0.82 -5.74
C ILE A 347 -22.54 0.04 -5.18
N GLU A 348 -23.49 0.38 -6.04
CA GLU A 348 -24.69 1.11 -5.62
C GLU A 348 -25.66 0.25 -4.80
N PRO A 349 -26.36 0.82 -3.79
CA PRO A 349 -26.29 2.21 -3.31
C PRO A 349 -25.27 2.41 -2.17
N VAL A 350 -24.37 1.46 -1.93
CA VAL A 350 -23.56 1.39 -0.70
C VAL A 350 -22.28 2.21 -0.79
N SER A 351 -21.58 2.17 -1.93
CA SER A 351 -20.28 2.82 -2.10
C SER A 351 -20.29 4.33 -2.40
N PRO A 352 -21.31 4.95 -3.05
CA PRO A 352 -21.27 6.37 -3.40
C PRO A 352 -20.99 7.35 -2.23
N PRO A 353 -21.51 7.14 -1.00
CA PRO A 353 -21.18 7.99 0.15
C PRO A 353 -19.69 8.02 0.53
N PHE A 354 -18.90 7.07 0.03
CA PHE A 354 -17.47 6.96 0.30
C PHE A 354 -16.59 7.65 -0.76
N ARG A 355 -17.17 8.13 -1.87
CA ARG A 355 -16.46 8.92 -2.90
C ARG A 355 -15.67 10.06 -2.26
N ASN A 356 -14.38 10.14 -2.54
CA ASN A 356 -13.49 11.19 -2.03
C ASN A 356 -13.48 11.32 -0.48
N THR A 357 -13.63 10.20 0.25
CA THR A 357 -13.59 10.14 1.73
C THR A 357 -12.44 9.28 2.28
N TYR A 358 -11.35 9.11 1.53
CA TYR A 358 -10.21 8.24 1.91
C TYR A 358 -9.72 8.45 3.36
N TRP A 359 -9.72 9.71 3.82
CA TRP A 359 -9.37 10.13 5.19
C TRP A 359 -10.24 9.52 6.31
N LEU A 360 -11.48 9.13 6.01
CA LEU A 360 -12.47 8.70 7.00
C LEU A 360 -12.02 7.45 7.75
N SER A 361 -11.51 6.45 7.03
CA SER A 361 -11.02 5.19 7.63
C SER A 361 -9.91 5.44 8.67
N PHE A 362 -8.96 6.32 8.35
CA PHE A 362 -7.85 6.70 9.23
C PHE A 362 -8.29 7.57 10.42
N PHE A 363 -9.26 8.47 10.21
CA PHE A 363 -9.86 9.25 11.28
C PHE A 363 -10.63 8.34 12.27
N LEU A 364 -11.44 7.41 11.78
CA LEU A 364 -12.18 6.45 12.62
C LEU A 364 -11.22 5.56 13.42
N LEU A 365 -10.13 5.09 12.80
CA LEU A 365 -9.09 4.31 13.47
C LEU A 365 -8.41 5.07 14.61
N SER A 366 -7.82 6.22 14.30
CA SER A 366 -7.02 6.99 15.26
C SER A 366 -7.89 7.70 16.31
N GLY A 367 -9.06 8.20 15.92
CA GLY A 367 -10.06 8.75 16.84
C GLY A 367 -10.62 7.68 17.79
N GLY A 368 -10.88 6.47 17.27
CA GLY A 368 -11.25 5.31 18.09
C GLY A 368 -10.16 4.95 19.11
N LEU A 369 -8.89 4.93 18.69
CA LEU A 369 -7.75 4.74 19.60
C LEU A 369 -7.68 5.83 20.67
N THR A 370 -7.84 7.09 20.29
CA THR A 370 -7.86 8.23 21.23
C THR A 370 -8.94 8.05 22.31
N LEU A 371 -10.15 7.64 21.92
CA LEU A 371 -11.25 7.38 22.86
C LEU A 371 -10.95 6.19 23.78
N ILE A 372 -10.36 5.13 23.25
CA ILE A 372 -9.94 3.95 24.04
C ILE A 372 -8.84 4.35 25.02
N ALA A 373 -7.81 5.06 24.59
CA ALA A 373 -6.72 5.55 25.43
C ALA A 373 -7.27 6.44 26.55
N TRP A 374 -8.16 7.37 26.25
CA TRP A 374 -8.86 8.20 27.25
C TRP A 374 -9.64 7.35 28.26
N ARG A 375 -10.34 6.31 27.81
CA ARG A 375 -11.15 5.47 28.71
C ARG A 375 -10.30 4.55 29.58
N LEU A 376 -9.24 3.97 29.03
CA LEU A 376 -8.38 3.00 29.73
C LEU A 376 -7.36 3.69 30.66
N SER A 377 -6.96 4.92 30.35
CA SER A 377 -6.03 5.73 31.15
C SER A 377 -6.67 6.40 32.37
N ARG A 378 -7.99 6.27 32.57
CA ARG A 378 -8.70 6.68 33.79
C ARG A 378 -8.39 5.71 34.93
N GLY A 379 -7.43 6.09 35.76
CA GLY A 379 -7.02 5.37 36.98
C GLY A 379 -5.50 5.37 37.15
N LYS A 380 -5.00 5.21 38.38
CA LYS A 380 -3.55 5.08 38.62
C LYS A 380 -3.06 3.76 38.01
N THR A 381 -2.32 3.82 36.92
CA THR A 381 -1.49 2.72 36.42
C THR A 381 -0.32 2.55 37.40
N THR A 382 -0.40 1.58 38.28
CA THR A 382 0.74 1.19 39.11
C THR A 382 1.71 0.37 38.25
N THR A 383 2.61 1.05 37.55
CA THR A 383 3.77 0.39 36.95
C THR A 383 4.67 -0.08 38.10
N LYS A 384 4.69 -1.39 38.35
CA LYS A 384 5.77 -1.97 39.16
C LYS A 384 7.05 -1.84 38.35
N ASN A 385 8.04 -1.10 38.87
CA ASN A 385 9.39 -0.97 38.33
C ASN A 385 9.87 -2.33 37.79
N GLU A 386 9.87 -2.52 36.47
CA GLU A 386 10.57 -3.66 35.89
C GLU A 386 12.07 -3.42 36.09
N PRO A 387 12.84 -4.45 36.49
CA PRO A 387 14.28 -4.29 36.60
C PRO A 387 14.84 -3.87 35.25
N VAL A 388 15.46 -2.69 35.22
CA VAL A 388 16.13 -2.16 34.03
C VAL A 388 17.12 -3.21 33.55
N SER A 389 16.93 -3.67 32.32
CA SER A 389 17.92 -4.54 31.72
C SER A 389 19.19 -3.71 31.52
N GLY A 390 20.31 -4.13 32.13
CA GLY A 390 21.59 -3.46 31.85
C GLY A 390 21.83 -3.37 30.33
N TYR A 391 22.45 -2.28 29.89
CA TYR A 391 22.72 -2.00 28.48
C TYR A 391 23.27 -3.22 27.72
N SER A 392 22.79 -3.44 26.50
CA SER A 392 23.18 -4.55 25.63
C SER A 392 23.66 -4.01 24.29
N TRP A 393 24.98 -3.95 24.08
CA TRP A 393 25.56 -3.46 22.83
C TRP A 393 25.12 -4.28 21.62
N ILE A 394 24.93 -5.60 21.79
CA ILE A 394 24.43 -6.50 20.73
C ILE A 394 23.04 -6.07 20.28
N TRP A 395 22.16 -5.68 21.21
CA TRP A 395 20.81 -5.24 20.88
C TRP A 395 20.83 -3.92 20.10
N SER A 396 21.64 -2.96 20.54
CA SER A 396 21.86 -1.72 19.81
C SER A 396 22.41 -1.99 18.41
N ALA A 397 23.38 -2.89 18.26
CA ALA A 397 23.95 -3.25 16.97
C ALA A 397 22.90 -3.86 16.01
N VAL A 398 22.02 -4.74 16.49
CA VAL A 398 20.92 -5.30 15.67
C VAL A 398 19.98 -4.21 15.17
N LEU A 399 19.53 -3.31 16.05
CA LEU A 399 18.64 -2.20 15.65
C LEU A 399 19.33 -1.25 14.67
N THR A 400 20.61 -0.92 14.91
CA THR A 400 21.40 -0.09 13.99
C THR A 400 21.59 -0.77 12.64
N LEU A 401 21.83 -2.08 12.59
CA LEU A 401 21.96 -2.82 11.33
C LEU A 401 20.67 -2.75 10.50
N ILE A 402 19.50 -2.92 11.13
CA ILE A 402 18.21 -2.80 10.44
C ILE A 402 18.06 -1.38 9.89
N PHE A 403 18.35 -0.35 10.68
CA PHE A 403 18.24 1.04 10.24
C PHE A 403 19.20 1.39 9.09
N VAL A 404 20.48 1.00 9.20
CA VAL A 404 21.49 1.25 8.16
C VAL A 404 21.14 0.48 6.89
N GLY A 405 20.71 -0.78 7.01
CA GLY A 405 20.21 -1.54 5.87
C GLY A 405 19.05 -0.83 5.17
N THR A 406 18.07 -0.34 5.93
CA THR A 406 16.96 0.44 5.38
C THR A 406 17.44 1.69 4.68
N LEU A 407 18.37 2.46 5.28
CA LEU A 407 18.92 3.66 4.65
C LEU A 407 19.60 3.36 3.32
N VAL A 408 20.42 2.29 3.26
CA VAL A 408 21.13 1.88 2.05
C VAL A 408 20.13 1.56 0.93
N PHE A 409 19.09 0.78 1.21
CA PHE A 409 18.08 0.44 0.21
C PHE A 409 17.13 1.61 -0.10
N ALA A 410 16.97 2.58 0.79
CA ALA A 410 16.10 3.74 0.59
C ALA A 410 16.75 4.86 -0.22
N LEU A 411 18.06 4.77 -0.51
CA LEU A 411 18.74 5.75 -1.35
C LEU A 411 18.09 5.79 -2.75
N PRO A 412 18.02 6.98 -3.39
CA PRO A 412 17.53 7.08 -4.75
C PRO A 412 18.31 6.15 -5.70
N THR A 413 17.57 5.44 -6.54
CA THR A 413 18.15 4.60 -7.60
C THR A 413 18.98 5.47 -8.55
N MET A 414 20.11 4.94 -9.00
CA MET A 414 20.86 5.58 -10.08
C MET A 414 20.04 5.58 -11.36
N HIS A 415 19.74 6.77 -11.88
CA HIS A 415 19.03 6.89 -13.15
C HIS A 415 19.90 6.47 -14.33
N VAL A 416 19.29 5.85 -15.33
CA VAL A 416 19.94 5.54 -16.60
C VAL A 416 20.35 6.85 -17.28
N GLN A 417 21.57 6.89 -17.81
CA GLN A 417 22.03 8.05 -18.58
C GLN A 417 21.58 7.89 -20.03
N ALA A 418 20.56 8.65 -20.43
CA ALA A 418 20.15 8.77 -21.82
C ALA A 418 20.68 10.08 -22.42
N ASP A 419 21.38 9.99 -23.56
CA ASP A 419 21.80 11.17 -24.30
C ASP A 419 20.58 11.78 -25.00
N ALA A 420 20.18 12.95 -24.53
CA ALA A 420 19.10 13.74 -25.10
C ALA A 420 19.57 14.57 -26.31
N ALA A 421 20.86 14.85 -26.44
CA ALA A 421 21.39 15.72 -27.47
C ALA A 421 21.41 15.02 -28.84
N GLY A 422 21.03 15.74 -29.89
CA GLY A 422 21.05 15.20 -31.26
C GLY A 422 20.04 14.07 -31.55
N LYS A 423 19.19 13.71 -30.57
CA LYS A 423 18.06 12.81 -30.79
C LYS A 423 17.06 13.45 -31.75
N THR A 424 16.56 12.65 -32.68
CA THR A 424 15.47 12.99 -33.61
C THR A 424 14.32 11.96 -33.55
N THR A 425 14.45 10.98 -32.65
CA THR A 425 13.49 9.92 -32.43
C THR A 425 13.31 9.66 -30.93
N LEU A 426 12.13 9.20 -30.54
CA LEU A 426 11.79 8.77 -29.18
C LEU A 426 10.96 7.49 -29.24
N ARG A 427 11.25 6.52 -28.38
CA ARG A 427 10.34 5.37 -28.21
C ARG A 427 9.35 5.64 -27.10
N VAL A 428 8.07 5.56 -27.40
CA VAL A 428 7.00 5.76 -26.41
C VAL A 428 6.17 4.48 -26.27
N MET A 429 5.69 4.20 -25.06
CA MET A 429 4.93 3.00 -24.74
C MET A 429 3.81 3.34 -23.76
N THR A 430 2.61 2.81 -24.00
CA THR A 430 1.51 2.78 -23.04
C THR A 430 1.22 1.35 -22.62
N PHE A 431 0.88 1.17 -21.35
CA PHE A 431 0.70 -0.14 -20.75
C PHE A 431 -0.22 -0.08 -19.54
N ASN A 432 -1.50 -0.44 -19.72
CA ASN A 432 -2.36 -0.76 -18.60
C ASN A 432 -1.84 -2.07 -17.98
N THR A 433 -1.46 -2.04 -16.70
CA THR A 433 -0.81 -3.19 -16.04
C THR A 433 -1.75 -4.02 -15.18
N GLN A 434 -3.05 -3.70 -15.16
CA GLN A 434 -4.06 -4.40 -14.35
C GLN A 434 -3.66 -4.55 -12.89
N GLN A 435 -3.20 -3.44 -12.28
CA GLN A 435 -2.67 -3.41 -10.92
C GLN A 435 -1.50 -4.39 -10.70
N SER A 436 -0.74 -4.63 -11.77
CA SER A 436 0.37 -5.56 -11.94
C SER A 436 0.02 -7.05 -11.79
N ASN A 437 -1.18 -7.42 -12.25
CA ASN A 437 -1.62 -8.81 -12.40
C ASN A 437 -1.73 -9.21 -13.89
N ASP A 438 -1.81 -10.50 -14.16
CA ASP A 438 -2.17 -11.03 -15.47
C ASP A 438 -3.68 -11.24 -15.62
N ASP A 439 -4.08 -11.66 -16.82
CA ASP A 439 -5.46 -12.02 -17.20
C ASP A 439 -6.08 -13.13 -16.33
N ASN A 440 -5.27 -13.84 -15.55
CA ASN A 440 -5.69 -14.88 -14.61
C ASN A 440 -5.70 -14.41 -13.15
N GLY A 441 -5.43 -13.12 -12.90
CA GLY A 441 -5.33 -12.54 -11.56
C GLY A 441 -4.10 -12.99 -10.79
N GLU A 442 -3.05 -13.41 -11.49
CA GLU A 442 -1.76 -13.75 -10.89
C GLU A 442 -0.79 -12.57 -10.96
N LYS A 443 0.06 -12.44 -9.95
CA LYS A 443 1.01 -11.33 -9.90
C LYS A 443 2.00 -11.42 -11.06
N SER A 444 2.00 -10.39 -11.92
CA SER A 444 2.71 -10.39 -13.19
C SER A 444 3.79 -9.31 -13.31
N TYR A 445 3.95 -8.45 -12.29
CA TYR A 445 4.95 -7.35 -12.28
C TYR A 445 6.37 -7.73 -12.77
N ALA A 446 6.84 -8.96 -12.54
CA ALA A 446 8.15 -9.41 -13.03
C ALA A 446 8.17 -9.70 -14.54
N ALA A 447 7.10 -10.29 -15.08
CA ALA A 447 6.92 -10.52 -16.51
C ALA A 447 6.69 -9.20 -17.24
N GLN A 448 5.84 -8.33 -16.69
CA GLN A 448 5.62 -6.97 -17.19
C GLN A 448 6.93 -6.15 -17.20
N LEU A 449 7.76 -6.22 -16.16
CA LEU A 449 9.08 -5.60 -16.15
C LEU A 449 10.01 -6.17 -17.24
N ALA A 450 9.99 -7.49 -17.46
CA ALA A 450 10.79 -8.11 -18.51
C ALA A 450 10.34 -7.66 -19.91
N LEU A 451 9.02 -7.48 -20.11
CA LEU A 451 8.44 -6.94 -21.33
C LEU A 451 8.87 -5.48 -21.56
N ILE A 452 8.77 -4.63 -20.54
CA ILE A 452 9.23 -3.24 -20.62
C ILE A 452 10.72 -3.17 -20.96
N ARG A 453 11.56 -4.04 -20.38
CA ARG A 453 12.99 -4.13 -20.71
C ARG A 453 13.24 -4.57 -22.15
N ARG A 454 12.40 -5.45 -22.70
CA ARG A 454 12.50 -5.90 -24.10
C ARG A 454 12.15 -4.77 -25.08
N VAL A 455 11.10 -4.01 -24.80
CA VAL A 455 10.69 -2.85 -25.61
C VAL A 455 11.68 -1.68 -25.46
N ASN A 456 12.22 -1.50 -24.25
CA ASN A 456 13.16 -0.45 -23.85
C ASN A 456 12.65 0.98 -24.18
N PRO A 457 11.41 1.35 -23.79
CA PRO A 457 10.84 2.65 -24.15
C PRO A 457 11.62 3.79 -23.49
N ASP A 458 11.72 4.92 -24.17
CA ASP A 458 12.28 6.14 -23.60
C ASP A 458 11.31 6.81 -22.63
N ILE A 459 10.01 6.74 -22.94
CA ILE A 459 8.90 7.24 -22.12
C ILE A 459 7.85 6.13 -22.04
N LEU A 460 7.37 5.87 -20.83
CA LEU A 460 6.39 4.83 -20.51
C LEU A 460 5.24 5.45 -19.72
N ALA A 461 4.02 5.33 -20.23
CA ALA A 461 2.78 5.62 -19.52
C ALA A 461 2.21 4.30 -18.95
N LEU A 462 1.81 4.30 -17.68
CA LEU A 462 1.31 3.13 -16.97
C LEU A 462 -0.05 3.43 -16.36
N GLN A 463 -1.05 2.62 -16.71
CA GLN A 463 -2.38 2.71 -16.14
C GLN A 463 -2.61 1.61 -15.09
N GLU A 464 -3.62 1.81 -14.25
CA GLU A 464 -3.96 0.94 -13.12
C GLU A 464 -2.84 0.77 -12.11
N THR A 465 -2.22 1.89 -11.73
CA THR A 465 -1.03 1.90 -10.87
C THR A 465 -1.34 2.19 -9.40
N ASP A 466 -2.60 2.16 -8.98
CA ASP A 466 -3.05 2.49 -7.63
C ASP A 466 -2.76 1.44 -6.53
N SER A 467 -1.73 0.60 -6.72
CA SER A 467 -1.42 -0.53 -5.85
C SER A 467 -1.01 -0.17 -4.41
N THR A 468 -0.69 1.08 -4.11
CA THR A 468 -0.38 1.57 -2.75
C THR A 468 -1.62 1.77 -1.90
N ARG A 469 -2.52 0.79 -1.92
CA ARG A 469 -3.75 0.69 -1.14
C ARG A 469 -3.78 -0.60 -0.33
N ILE A 470 -4.62 -0.63 0.70
CA ILE A 470 -4.78 -1.81 1.55
C ILE A 470 -5.32 -3.03 0.77
N SER A 471 -6.07 -2.79 -0.30
CA SER A 471 -6.62 -3.80 -1.20
C SER A 471 -5.56 -4.51 -2.01
N LEU A 472 -4.35 -3.95 -2.12
CA LEU A 472 -3.24 -4.51 -2.89
C LEU A 472 -1.99 -4.64 -2.00
N ASN A 473 -2.21 -4.94 -0.73
CA ASN A 473 -1.18 -5.15 0.29
C ASN A 473 -0.15 -3.99 0.36
N ASN A 474 -0.58 -2.77 0.04
CA ASN A 474 0.24 -1.57 0.06
C ASN A 474 1.53 -1.69 -0.79
N ASN A 475 1.46 -2.41 -1.91
CA ASN A 475 2.58 -2.60 -2.82
C ASN A 475 2.80 -1.36 -3.69
N ASP A 476 4.04 -0.94 -3.91
CA ASP A 476 4.37 0.19 -4.79
C ASP A 476 5.03 -0.31 -6.08
N TYR A 477 4.20 -0.74 -7.04
CA TYR A 477 4.72 -1.29 -8.30
C TYR A 477 5.34 -0.22 -9.21
N VAL A 478 4.88 1.04 -9.13
CA VAL A 478 5.52 2.15 -9.86
C VAL A 478 6.96 2.35 -9.41
N ARG A 479 7.22 2.32 -8.09
CA ARG A 479 8.59 2.32 -7.58
C ARG A 479 9.36 1.08 -8.02
N TYR A 480 8.73 -0.10 -7.97
CA TYR A 480 9.36 -1.34 -8.42
C TYR A 480 9.84 -1.23 -9.87
N PHE A 481 9.01 -0.75 -10.79
CA PHE A 481 9.41 -0.53 -12.19
C PHE A 481 10.49 0.54 -12.32
N ALA A 482 10.29 1.71 -11.70
CA ALA A 482 11.23 2.83 -11.80
C ALA A 482 12.63 2.46 -11.28
N ASP A 483 12.71 1.81 -10.12
CA ASP A 483 13.98 1.41 -9.51
C ASP A 483 14.68 0.30 -10.33
N ASN A 484 13.93 -0.66 -10.88
CA ASN A 484 14.52 -1.75 -11.66
C ASN A 484 14.91 -1.36 -13.09
N LEU A 485 14.35 -0.27 -13.62
CA LEU A 485 14.69 0.29 -14.93
C LEU A 485 15.73 1.42 -14.83
N GLY A 486 15.84 2.05 -13.66
CA GLY A 486 16.61 3.29 -13.47
C GLY A 486 15.91 4.51 -14.08
N TYR A 487 14.58 4.52 -14.15
CA TYR A 487 13.82 5.61 -14.79
C TYR A 487 13.42 6.67 -13.75
N TYR A 488 13.26 7.90 -14.20
CA TYR A 488 12.50 8.92 -13.47
C TYR A 488 11.03 8.50 -13.47
N SER A 489 10.29 8.83 -12.39
CA SER A 489 8.88 8.47 -12.28
C SER A 489 8.05 9.61 -11.72
N TYR A 490 6.92 9.89 -12.34
CA TYR A 490 5.84 10.65 -11.76
C TYR A 490 4.66 9.70 -11.50
N TYR A 491 4.19 9.70 -10.26
CA TYR A 491 3.01 8.95 -9.85
C TYR A 491 1.90 9.97 -9.62
N GLY A 492 0.93 9.99 -10.50
CA GLY A 492 -0.17 10.92 -10.42
C GLY A 492 -1.34 10.29 -11.13
N PRO A 493 -2.53 10.16 -10.51
CA PRO A 493 -2.94 10.78 -9.26
C PRO A 493 -2.36 10.18 -7.96
N LYS A 494 -2.27 10.99 -6.90
CA LYS A 494 -2.00 10.52 -5.53
C LYS A 494 -3.06 9.52 -5.10
N THR A 495 -2.71 8.44 -4.41
CA THR A 495 -3.66 7.38 -4.00
C THR A 495 -4.88 7.90 -3.22
N VAL A 496 -4.73 9.00 -2.47
CA VAL A 496 -5.82 9.63 -1.71
C VAL A 496 -6.97 10.17 -2.57
N SER A 497 -6.76 10.36 -3.88
CA SER A 497 -7.82 10.78 -4.81
C SER A 497 -8.86 9.67 -5.05
N GLY A 498 -8.52 8.40 -4.84
CA GLY A 498 -9.45 7.29 -5.12
C GLY A 498 -9.63 6.98 -6.61
N THR A 499 -8.60 7.24 -7.42
CA THR A 499 -8.53 6.87 -8.85
C THR A 499 -7.84 5.50 -9.02
N TYR A 500 -7.99 4.85 -10.18
CA TYR A 500 -7.21 3.66 -10.56
C TYR A 500 -5.73 3.93 -10.84
N GLY A 501 -5.33 5.20 -10.94
CA GLY A 501 -3.93 5.60 -10.96
C GLY A 501 -3.34 5.59 -12.37
N THR A 502 -2.53 6.61 -12.65
CA THR A 502 -1.66 6.71 -13.83
C THR A 502 -0.23 7.03 -13.37
N ALA A 503 0.76 6.70 -14.20
CA ALA A 503 2.16 6.96 -13.86
C ALA A 503 3.02 7.06 -15.12
N ILE A 504 3.84 8.11 -15.16
CA ILE A 504 4.77 8.33 -16.27
C ILE A 504 6.18 8.02 -15.80
N LEU A 505 6.86 7.10 -16.49
CA LEU A 505 8.27 6.79 -16.31
C LEU A 505 9.07 7.27 -17.52
N SER A 506 10.28 7.76 -17.30
CA SER A 506 11.12 8.31 -18.37
C SER A 506 12.60 8.07 -18.13
N LYS A 507 13.37 7.83 -19.19
CA LYS A 507 14.84 7.86 -19.12
C LYS A 507 15.38 9.28 -18.90
N TYR A 508 14.59 10.30 -19.24
CA TYR A 508 14.93 11.72 -19.09
C TYR A 508 14.27 12.32 -17.84
N PRO A 509 14.87 13.34 -17.21
CA PRO A 509 14.26 14.04 -16.09
C PRO A 509 12.85 14.55 -16.41
N LEU A 510 11.93 14.34 -15.47
CA LEU A 510 10.56 14.81 -15.57
C LEU A 510 10.45 16.25 -15.02
N GLU A 511 9.88 17.14 -15.82
CA GLU A 511 9.62 18.54 -15.48
C GLU A 511 8.11 18.79 -15.39
N ASN A 512 7.73 19.83 -14.64
CA ASN A 512 6.36 20.34 -14.56
C ASN A 512 5.27 19.28 -14.30
N THR A 513 5.59 18.28 -13.47
CA THR A 513 4.70 17.17 -13.12
C THR A 513 3.43 17.64 -12.40
N ARG A 514 2.27 17.18 -12.88
CA ARG A 514 0.96 17.54 -12.35
C ARG A 514 -0.10 16.52 -12.76
N THR A 515 -1.22 16.50 -12.07
CA THR A 515 -2.41 15.74 -12.44
C THR A 515 -3.56 16.69 -12.73
N ALA A 516 -4.27 16.48 -13.83
CA ALA A 516 -5.53 17.16 -14.11
C ALA A 516 -6.71 16.24 -13.84
N PHE A 517 -7.65 16.69 -13.02
CA PHE A 517 -8.88 15.95 -12.72
C PHE A 517 -10.05 16.54 -13.49
N MET A 518 -10.79 15.66 -14.17
CA MET A 518 -11.99 16.01 -14.95
C MET A 518 -13.27 15.60 -14.21
N TYR A 519 -14.41 16.06 -14.71
CA TYR A 519 -15.70 15.54 -14.27
C TYR A 519 -15.77 14.04 -14.54
N SER A 520 -16.39 13.33 -13.61
CA SER A 520 -16.67 11.91 -13.77
C SER A 520 -17.83 11.45 -12.90
N ASP A 521 -18.53 10.44 -13.40
CA ASP A 521 -19.74 9.87 -12.79
C ASP A 521 -19.67 8.35 -12.59
N LYS A 522 -18.55 7.71 -12.93
CA LYS A 522 -18.27 6.30 -12.65
C LYS A 522 -16.94 6.14 -11.90
N ASP A 523 -15.81 6.41 -12.55
CA ASP A 523 -14.48 6.42 -11.95
C ASP A 523 -13.88 7.80 -11.86
N GLU A 524 -13.04 8.08 -10.86
CA GLU A 524 -12.36 9.38 -10.82
C GLU A 524 -11.35 9.47 -11.97
N THR A 525 -11.58 10.40 -12.90
CA THR A 525 -10.71 10.61 -14.06
C THR A 525 -9.59 11.57 -13.71
N GLY A 526 -8.35 11.06 -13.66
CA GLY A 526 -7.14 11.84 -13.40
C GLY A 526 -6.07 11.58 -14.45
N VAL A 527 -5.68 12.63 -15.17
CA VAL A 527 -4.65 12.58 -16.21
C VAL A 527 -3.31 13.01 -15.65
N ALA A 528 -2.29 12.15 -15.72
CA ALA A 528 -0.92 12.52 -15.37
C ALA A 528 -0.30 13.32 -16.51
N GLU A 529 0.40 14.40 -16.15
CA GLU A 529 1.05 15.30 -17.10
C GLU A 529 2.48 15.61 -16.67
N THR A 530 3.40 15.61 -17.63
CA THR A 530 4.79 16.03 -17.42
C THR A 530 5.42 16.54 -18.70
N GLU A 531 6.55 17.21 -18.59
CA GLU A 531 7.35 17.67 -19.70
C GLU A 531 8.73 17.03 -19.65
N VAL A 532 9.30 16.70 -20.82
CA VAL A 532 10.66 16.17 -20.96
C VAL A 532 11.41 16.89 -22.06
N GLN A 533 12.71 17.10 -21.86
CA GLN A 533 13.58 17.82 -22.79
C GLN A 533 14.43 16.83 -23.61
N VAL A 534 14.18 16.77 -24.92
CA VAL A 534 14.87 15.84 -25.84
C VAL A 534 15.13 16.53 -27.17
N GLY A 535 16.35 16.43 -27.71
CA GLY A 535 16.70 17.01 -29.01
C GLY A 535 16.51 18.54 -29.08
N GLY A 536 16.58 19.24 -27.94
CA GLY A 536 16.30 20.68 -27.86
C GLY A 536 14.80 21.05 -27.98
N LYS A 537 13.90 20.06 -27.87
CA LYS A 537 12.46 20.22 -27.86
C LYS A 537 11.87 19.85 -26.51
N THR A 538 10.77 20.50 -26.16
CA THR A 538 9.96 20.18 -24.98
C THR A 538 8.78 19.32 -25.41
N PHE A 539 8.78 18.06 -24.99
CA PHE A 539 7.65 17.15 -25.20
C PHE A 539 6.72 17.22 -24.00
N THR A 540 5.42 17.35 -24.23
CA THR A 540 4.40 17.29 -23.17
C THR A 540 3.70 15.94 -23.25
N ILE A 541 3.77 15.19 -22.17
CA ILE A 541 3.26 13.83 -22.07
C ILE A 541 1.98 13.84 -21.25
N TYR A 542 0.95 13.17 -21.75
CA TYR A 542 -0.32 12.93 -21.05
C TYR A 542 -0.51 11.43 -20.91
N ASP A 543 -0.77 10.97 -19.69
CA ASP A 543 -1.14 9.58 -19.36
C ASP A 543 -2.58 9.57 -18.87
N VAL A 544 -3.46 8.94 -19.64
CA VAL A 544 -4.92 8.97 -19.45
C VAL A 544 -5.45 7.59 -19.08
N HIS A 545 -6.49 7.57 -18.23
CA HIS A 545 -7.31 6.39 -17.97
C HIS A 545 -8.72 6.82 -17.54
N PRO A 546 -9.55 7.32 -18.47
CA PRO A 546 -10.93 7.68 -18.17
C PRO A 546 -11.87 6.45 -18.25
N ASP A 547 -12.86 6.40 -17.36
CA ASP A 547 -14.02 5.50 -17.47
C ASP A 547 -15.24 6.20 -16.85
N SER A 548 -16.21 6.56 -17.67
CA SER A 548 -17.40 7.34 -17.31
C SER A 548 -18.50 7.18 -18.36
N SER A 549 -19.66 7.83 -18.15
CA SER A 549 -20.71 7.93 -19.17
C SER A 549 -20.21 8.55 -20.48
N ASP A 550 -20.88 8.24 -21.59
CA ASP A 550 -20.57 8.79 -22.92
C ASP A 550 -20.46 10.33 -22.90
N GLU A 551 -21.36 11.01 -22.18
CA GLU A 551 -21.32 12.47 -22.05
C GLU A 551 -20.06 12.94 -21.31
N ALA A 552 -19.69 12.28 -20.20
CA ALA A 552 -18.47 12.59 -19.48
C ALA A 552 -17.20 12.28 -20.29
N MET A 553 -17.23 11.26 -21.15
CA MET A 553 -16.13 10.93 -22.07
C MET A 553 -15.95 12.01 -23.14
N VAL A 554 -17.05 12.58 -23.66
CA VAL A 554 -16.99 13.75 -24.57
C VAL A 554 -16.38 14.97 -23.87
N ALA A 555 -16.75 15.22 -22.60
CA ALA A 555 -16.16 16.29 -21.81
C ALA A 555 -14.65 16.06 -21.54
N PHE A 556 -14.24 14.81 -21.31
CA PHE A 556 -12.84 14.41 -21.22
C PHE A 556 -12.09 14.74 -22.53
N ALA A 557 -12.63 14.38 -23.69
CA ALA A 557 -12.01 14.63 -24.99
C ALA A 557 -11.77 16.14 -25.22
N HIS A 558 -12.80 16.97 -25.02
CA HIS A 558 -12.66 18.43 -25.12
C HIS A 558 -11.65 19.00 -24.13
N THR A 559 -11.64 18.48 -22.91
CA THR A 559 -10.67 18.92 -21.89
C THR A 559 -9.24 18.54 -22.29
N LEU A 560 -9.00 17.34 -22.81
CA LEU A 560 -7.67 16.92 -23.28
C LEU A 560 -7.17 17.85 -24.39
N ILE A 561 -8.01 18.16 -25.38
CA ILE A 561 -7.68 19.08 -26.48
C ILE A 561 -7.38 20.48 -25.96
N GLU A 562 -8.27 21.05 -25.14
CA GLU A 562 -8.08 22.40 -24.59
C GLU A 562 -6.77 22.53 -23.80
N ARG A 563 -6.39 21.48 -23.07
CA ARG A 563 -5.16 21.44 -22.27
C ARG A 563 -3.89 21.26 -23.09
N SER A 564 -3.99 20.71 -24.30
CA SER A 564 -2.83 20.38 -25.14
C SER A 564 -2.72 21.21 -26.41
N LYS A 565 -3.70 22.09 -26.71
CA LYS A 565 -3.74 22.93 -27.92
C LYS A 565 -2.47 23.77 -28.20
N ASP A 566 -1.79 24.22 -27.15
CA ASP A 566 -0.59 25.07 -27.25
C ASP A 566 0.73 24.26 -27.13
N LYS A 567 0.66 22.93 -27.22
CA LYS A 567 1.79 22.02 -27.04
C LYS A 567 2.22 21.42 -28.39
N PRO A 568 3.27 21.96 -29.03
CA PRO A 568 3.64 21.57 -30.39
C PRO A 568 4.23 20.15 -30.50
N TYR A 569 4.68 19.55 -29.39
CA TYR A 569 5.21 18.19 -29.32
C TYR A 569 4.48 17.42 -28.21
N MET A 570 3.18 17.25 -28.39
CA MET A 570 2.32 16.54 -27.44
C MET A 570 2.21 15.07 -27.80
N ILE A 571 2.28 14.22 -26.76
CA ILE A 571 2.06 12.79 -26.84
C ILE A 571 1.05 12.43 -25.74
N ALA A 572 -0.14 11.99 -26.13
CA ALA A 572 -1.16 11.48 -25.22
C ALA A 572 -1.25 9.96 -25.35
N MET A 573 -1.08 9.27 -24.24
CA MET A 573 -0.97 7.82 -24.14
C MET A 573 -1.93 7.33 -23.08
N GLY A 574 -2.49 6.15 -23.27
CA GLY A 574 -3.25 5.51 -22.21
C GLY A 574 -4.24 4.48 -22.70
N ASP A 575 -4.90 3.87 -21.74
CA ASP A 575 -6.18 3.23 -21.95
C ASP A 575 -7.24 4.31 -21.97
N PHE A 576 -7.79 4.63 -23.14
CA PHE A 576 -8.83 5.65 -23.24
C PHE A 576 -10.22 5.10 -22.93
N ASN A 577 -10.40 3.77 -22.84
CA ASN A 577 -11.71 3.12 -22.91
C ASN A 577 -12.55 3.53 -24.13
N LEU A 578 -11.90 4.00 -25.21
CA LEU A 578 -12.57 4.54 -26.39
C LEU A 578 -12.27 3.73 -27.66
N ARG A 579 -13.31 3.38 -28.41
CA ARG A 579 -13.27 2.78 -29.75
C ARG A 579 -13.44 3.88 -30.81
N ASP A 580 -13.05 3.55 -32.04
CA ASP A 580 -13.06 4.48 -33.19
C ASP A 580 -14.44 5.08 -33.55
N TYR A 581 -15.50 4.35 -33.28
CA TYR A 581 -16.87 4.77 -33.57
C TYR A 581 -17.48 5.66 -32.48
N GLU A 582 -16.83 5.80 -31.32
CA GLU A 582 -17.32 6.59 -30.21
C GLU A 582 -17.06 8.09 -30.43
N GLU A 583 -18.03 8.93 -30.07
CA GLU A 583 -17.97 10.38 -30.35
C GLU A 583 -16.73 11.04 -29.72
N ALA A 584 -16.41 10.69 -28.48
CA ALA A 584 -15.23 11.21 -27.79
C ALA A 584 -13.91 10.84 -28.49
N TYR A 585 -13.82 9.65 -29.09
CA TYR A 585 -12.65 9.27 -29.90
C TYR A 585 -12.55 10.16 -31.13
N GLN A 586 -13.65 10.31 -31.87
CA GLN A 586 -13.69 11.08 -33.12
C GLN A 586 -13.28 12.54 -32.88
N ILE A 587 -13.73 13.14 -31.78
CA ILE A 587 -13.32 14.49 -31.36
C ILE A 587 -11.80 14.59 -31.18
N ILE A 588 -11.15 13.58 -30.60
CA ILE A 588 -9.69 13.56 -30.38
C ILE A 588 -8.95 13.34 -31.71
N ASP A 589 -9.41 12.38 -32.51
CA ASP A 589 -8.80 11.98 -33.79
C ASP A 589 -8.91 13.07 -34.87
N GLU A 590 -9.92 13.96 -34.78
CA GLU A 590 -10.02 15.16 -35.63
C GLU A 590 -8.88 16.17 -35.42
N VAL A 591 -8.26 16.17 -34.23
CA VAL A 591 -7.22 17.14 -33.85
C VAL A 591 -5.83 16.51 -33.81
N TYR A 592 -5.73 15.26 -33.39
CA TYR A 592 -4.47 14.55 -33.18
C TYR A 592 -4.39 13.30 -34.03
N THR A 593 -3.16 12.91 -34.38
CA THR A 593 -2.92 11.71 -35.18
C THR A 593 -2.80 10.50 -34.27
N ASN A 594 -3.70 9.52 -34.41
CA ASN A 594 -3.54 8.21 -33.78
C ASN A 594 -2.37 7.45 -34.43
N ALA A 595 -1.42 6.99 -33.61
CA ALA A 595 -0.19 6.37 -34.08
C ALA A 595 -0.46 5.12 -34.92
N TRP A 596 -1.40 4.26 -34.51
CA TRP A 596 -1.68 3.00 -35.18
C TRP A 596 -2.33 3.20 -36.54
N THR A 597 -3.45 3.93 -36.59
CA THR A 597 -4.22 4.13 -37.83
C THR A 597 -3.48 5.00 -38.84
N SER A 598 -2.56 5.86 -38.39
CA SER A 598 -1.70 6.66 -39.29
C SER A 598 -0.75 5.81 -40.14
N VAL A 599 -0.33 4.65 -39.62
CA VAL A 599 0.57 3.71 -40.32
C VAL A 599 -0.20 2.56 -40.94
N PHE A 600 -1.27 2.09 -40.28
CA PHE A 600 -2.14 1.01 -40.74
C PHE A 600 -3.60 1.51 -40.88
N PRO A 601 -3.98 2.16 -41.98
CA PRO A 601 -5.34 2.70 -42.17
C PRO A 601 -6.43 1.62 -42.24
N THR A 602 -6.07 0.37 -42.53
CA THR A 602 -6.96 -0.80 -42.44
C THR A 602 -7.10 -1.33 -41.02
N GLU A 603 -6.40 -0.72 -40.06
CA GLU A 603 -6.36 -1.08 -38.64
C GLU A 603 -5.74 -2.46 -38.33
N ILE A 604 -5.30 -3.13 -39.39
CA ILE A 604 -4.60 -4.41 -39.37
C ILE A 604 -3.19 -4.17 -39.87
N SER A 605 -2.22 -4.58 -39.06
CA SER A 605 -0.79 -4.49 -39.37
C SER A 605 -0.34 -5.48 -40.46
N THR A 606 0.87 -5.30 -40.95
CA THR A 606 1.47 -6.15 -42.00
C THR A 606 1.70 -7.60 -41.56
N ASP A 607 1.86 -7.84 -40.26
CA ASP A 607 1.98 -9.17 -39.64
C ASP A 607 0.64 -9.73 -39.15
N GLY A 608 -0.47 -9.00 -39.35
CA GLY A 608 -1.82 -9.48 -39.16
C GLY A 608 -2.40 -9.25 -37.77
N VAL A 609 -1.76 -8.44 -36.92
CA VAL A 609 -2.38 -7.97 -35.67
C VAL A 609 -3.54 -7.05 -36.02
N ASP A 610 -4.75 -7.46 -35.61
CA ASP A 610 -6.02 -6.80 -35.91
C ASP A 610 -6.49 -5.97 -34.71
N MET A 611 -6.40 -4.65 -34.86
CA MET A 611 -6.84 -3.68 -33.86
C MET A 611 -8.01 -2.84 -34.38
N SER A 612 -8.91 -3.48 -35.13
CA SER A 612 -10.16 -2.87 -35.61
C SER A 612 -11.32 -3.02 -34.62
N GLY A 613 -12.25 -2.06 -34.64
CA GLY A 613 -13.48 -2.09 -33.85
C GLY A 613 -13.23 -2.29 -32.34
N GLU A 614 -13.77 -3.36 -31.78
CA GLU A 614 -13.74 -3.64 -30.33
C GLU A 614 -12.35 -3.98 -29.77
N ASN A 615 -11.36 -4.25 -30.62
CA ASN A 615 -10.05 -4.72 -30.17
C ASN A 615 -9.14 -3.60 -29.63
N ARG A 616 -9.51 -2.31 -29.82
CA ARG A 616 -8.59 -1.18 -29.60
C ARG A 616 -9.17 -0.08 -28.71
N ILE A 617 -8.68 -0.02 -27.47
CA ILE A 617 -8.95 1.06 -26.50
C ILE A 617 -7.69 1.73 -25.94
N ASP A 618 -6.53 1.09 -26.08
CA ASP A 618 -5.22 1.62 -25.69
C ASP A 618 -4.57 2.43 -26.82
N HIS A 619 -4.54 3.76 -26.73
CA HIS A 619 -4.11 4.62 -27.84
C HIS A 619 -2.84 5.42 -27.55
N ILE A 620 -2.17 5.80 -28.63
CA ILE A 620 -1.10 6.81 -28.64
C ILE A 620 -1.50 7.87 -29.65
N PHE A 621 -1.85 9.07 -29.17
CA PHE A 621 -2.19 10.23 -29.98
C PHE A 621 -1.03 11.23 -30.01
N LEU A 622 -0.78 11.79 -31.19
CA LEU A 622 0.36 12.64 -31.47
C LEU A 622 -0.08 14.00 -32.01
N SER A 623 0.57 15.06 -31.54
CA SER A 623 0.45 16.38 -32.18
C SER A 623 0.98 16.35 -33.63
N PRO A 624 0.50 17.24 -34.54
CA PRO A 624 0.85 17.22 -35.96
C PRO A 624 2.35 17.32 -36.31
N ASN A 625 3.20 17.76 -35.39
CA ASN A 625 4.65 17.85 -35.61
C ASN A 625 5.38 16.52 -35.37
N LEU A 626 4.67 15.47 -34.96
CA LEU A 626 5.20 14.15 -34.65
C LEU A 626 4.67 13.14 -35.65
N THR A 627 5.49 12.15 -35.99
CA THR A 627 5.10 11.05 -36.88
C THR A 627 5.46 9.72 -36.23
N ALA A 628 4.48 8.82 -36.16
CA ALA A 628 4.68 7.46 -35.67
C ALA A 628 5.44 6.61 -36.70
N ILE A 629 6.27 5.72 -36.20
CA ILE A 629 7.04 4.74 -36.96
C ILE A 629 6.83 3.38 -36.28
N ASP A 630 6.48 2.39 -37.11
CA ASP A 630 6.32 1.00 -36.72
C ASP A 630 5.54 0.81 -35.39
N PRO A 631 4.34 1.40 -35.25
CA PRO A 631 3.52 1.19 -34.07
C PRO A 631 3.22 -0.31 -33.95
N THR A 632 3.32 -0.83 -32.73
CA THR A 632 3.27 -2.27 -32.44
C THR A 632 2.36 -2.52 -31.25
N TYR A 633 1.43 -3.47 -31.40
CA TYR A 633 0.72 -4.07 -30.28
C TYR A 633 1.31 -5.43 -29.91
N ILE A 634 1.36 -5.72 -28.62
CA ILE A 634 1.63 -7.06 -28.08
C ILE A 634 0.38 -7.46 -27.31
N LEU A 635 -0.35 -8.45 -27.80
CA LEU A 635 -1.65 -8.87 -27.26
C LEU A 635 -1.49 -9.76 -26.02
N PRO A 636 -2.54 -9.92 -25.20
CA PRO A 636 -2.63 -11.01 -24.22
C PRO A 636 -2.59 -12.38 -24.90
N PRO A 637 -1.98 -13.40 -24.25
CA PRO A 637 -1.36 -13.36 -22.93
C PRO A 637 0.10 -12.86 -22.94
N GLU A 638 0.71 -12.57 -24.10
CA GLU A 638 2.11 -12.16 -24.21
C GLU A 638 2.42 -10.79 -23.59
N SER A 639 1.41 -9.93 -23.45
CA SER A 639 1.48 -8.66 -22.70
C SER A 639 1.58 -8.87 -21.18
N ALA A 640 1.27 -10.08 -20.69
CA ALA A 640 1.28 -10.44 -19.27
C ALA A 640 0.32 -9.57 -18.40
N THR A 641 -0.80 -9.18 -19.00
CA THR A 641 -1.95 -8.46 -18.44
C THR A 641 -3.17 -8.74 -19.34
N ASP A 642 -4.37 -8.35 -18.96
CA ASP A 642 -5.59 -8.42 -19.79
C ASP A 642 -5.66 -7.39 -20.93
N HIS A 643 -4.87 -6.31 -20.86
CA HIS A 643 -4.67 -5.33 -21.93
C HIS A 643 -3.52 -5.68 -22.90
N PRO A 644 -3.57 -5.20 -24.16
CA PRO A 644 -2.40 -5.22 -25.02
C PRO A 644 -1.39 -4.13 -24.61
N VAL A 645 -0.10 -4.33 -24.91
CA VAL A 645 0.90 -3.26 -24.86
C VAL A 645 0.95 -2.56 -26.20
N HIS A 646 0.92 -1.23 -26.23
CA HIS A 646 1.12 -0.43 -27.44
C HIS A 646 2.39 0.42 -27.31
N TRP A 647 3.28 0.35 -28.30
CA TRP A 647 4.44 1.23 -28.38
C TRP A 647 4.75 1.61 -29.83
N THR A 648 5.45 2.74 -30.01
CA THR A 648 5.89 3.22 -31.33
C THR A 648 7.16 4.06 -31.18
N ASP A 649 7.98 4.09 -32.23
CA ASP A 649 9.01 5.11 -32.36
C ASP A 649 8.39 6.35 -32.97
N ILE A 650 8.53 7.50 -32.33
CA ILE A 650 8.10 8.79 -32.87
C ILE A 650 9.29 9.56 -33.42
N THR A 651 9.07 10.29 -34.50
CA THR A 651 10.05 11.18 -35.09
C THR A 651 9.49 12.58 -35.26
N TRP A 652 10.39 13.55 -35.25
CA TRP A 652 10.07 14.94 -35.54
C TRP A 652 11.06 15.46 -36.56
N ASN A 653 10.57 16.13 -37.59
CA ASN A 653 11.44 16.77 -38.56
C ASN A 653 12.21 17.91 -37.87
N THR A 654 13.53 17.94 -38.02
CA THR A 654 14.28 19.20 -37.90
C THR A 654 13.79 20.13 -39.00
N PRO A 655 13.21 21.31 -38.69
CA PRO A 655 12.81 22.27 -39.71
C PRO A 655 13.99 22.70 -40.59
#